data_AF-A0A2U2RZI3-F1
#
_entry.id   AF-A0A2U2RZI3-F1
#
_cell.length_a   1.000
_cell.length_b   1.000
_cell.length_c   1.000
_cell.angle_alpha   90.00
_cell.angle_beta   90.00
_cell.angle_gamma   90.00
#
_symmetry.space_group_name_H-M   'P 1'
#
loop_
_entity.id
_entity.type
_entity.pdbx_description
1 polymer ?
#
loop_
_entity_poly.entity_id
_entity_poly.type
_entity_poly.pdbx_seq_one_letter_code
_entity_poly.pdbx_strand_id
1 'polypeptide(L)'
;MSFYNKKRVLKRVLFSLVFLFVISSCTKEFVLDIRVNPPESGSVFPSNGTFKNGTTVTLNATPNSEYVFTGWSGDAIGNNTSVQVTVDDNKSIIANFRLVQYELTTSVNGQGSITETIINTGKTDYDSGTKVRLEAVPAQGYYFKEWSGDLQGDTNPAELTINSAKNVTATFEKLSYELRIQTVGEGTVTEEIINTGKSTDYLYGTTVRLTATPKEGSDFYGWEDEEVLSTDNPLDVVISEPKFIKAFFEYELFNEVVGKWKIKKKRQQQQQKSRNFDVKSIVFNQDKTFKLNYSAGQISGTFSVDSNSAITLNGNGSLSNIVVINNQINFNLNVTSLFQFEVTGTKDLDYQPNRTAIPDQNFEQALIDLGYDDLIDGFVNDSELIVINDLDLSNKQITDFSGLEEFINLVNLNLSNNTLSDVPLVNLNKLTSLNLSNTGLTQIDLSQNNSITALDITNNPNLSCVKVSSQVFQQIPSGWLYDGVTSFGLEDCPKLLLISGEKSQVICNGQPIDPIVFEYGGEGVSVNTDTLPSGLESNIVNDELIISGTPIFTDENYTFSVYTSNVSSNFSQASQTISLTKNENSSGITLISGSFNQTINVLDVIQPIVVTYSGAATGLNIVGPDDEGEISQSGTNYTINASFTAAGTYSGTITTISGGGCPEVVQDIVIIVNPLPVTNTGGTDNSGNTNNTNDSSDSSQSGTSSSTNDSSSSAETFSIDVSAASFSDYSLSGRDRNGSLSGNDASITVKVGDTINFNLSVSGHPFYIKTSQGTGTNNLANSVSRNGSESGTVSWTPNAAGTYYYQCSLHNGMYGTITVN
;
A
#
# COMPACT_ATOMS: atom_id res chain seq x y z
N MET A 1 -123.80 -2.82 17.07
CA MET A 1 -124.76 -3.84 17.57
C MET A 1 -124.51 -4.00 19.07
N SER A 2 -125.30 -3.38 19.95
CA SER A 2 -126.64 -3.83 20.39
C SER A 2 -126.54 -5.04 21.34
N PHE A 3 -127.11 -5.15 22.54
CA PHE A 3 -128.01 -4.38 23.43
C PHE A 3 -127.88 -5.13 24.81
N TYR A 4 -127.80 -4.47 25.98
CA TYR A 4 -128.94 -4.14 26.88
C TYR A 4 -129.42 -5.26 27.85
N ASN A 5 -129.28 -5.00 29.17
CA ASN A 5 -130.35 -5.06 30.22
C ASN A 5 -130.89 -6.44 30.70
N LYS A 6 -131.53 -6.64 31.87
CA LYS A 6 -131.86 -5.91 33.11
C LYS A 6 -132.61 -6.89 34.02
N LYS A 7 -132.61 -6.59 35.34
CA LYS A 7 -133.73 -6.70 36.31
C LYS A 7 -134.24 -8.10 36.70
N ARG A 8 -134.89 -8.35 37.85
CA ARG A 8 -135.16 -7.73 39.17
C ARG A 8 -136.35 -8.53 39.76
N VAL A 9 -136.58 -8.41 41.08
CA VAL A 9 -137.88 -8.57 41.81
C VAL A 9 -138.15 -9.99 42.37
N LEU A 10 -138.76 -10.25 43.55
CA LEU A 10 -139.08 -9.61 44.85
C LEU A 10 -140.12 -10.53 45.55
N LYS A 11 -140.16 -10.54 46.89
CA LYS A 11 -141.28 -10.79 47.86
C LYS A 11 -141.00 -11.97 48.81
N ARG A 12 -140.79 -11.78 50.12
CA ARG A 12 -141.61 -11.26 51.26
C ARG A 12 -142.45 -12.35 51.95
N VAL A 13 -142.32 -12.44 53.29
CA VAL A 13 -143.33 -12.59 54.40
C VAL A 13 -142.62 -13.20 55.64
N LEU A 14 -142.34 -12.43 56.73
CA LEU A 14 -143.06 -12.27 58.04
C LEU A 14 -143.08 -13.59 58.89
N PHE A 15 -142.70 -13.74 60.17
CA PHE A 15 -142.87 -13.03 61.47
C PHE A 15 -141.88 -13.70 62.48
N SER A 16 -141.21 -13.06 63.45
CA SER A 16 -141.69 -12.83 64.84
C SER A 16 -140.54 -12.33 65.74
N LEU A 17 -140.81 -11.46 66.71
CA LEU A 17 -139.89 -10.85 67.69
C LEU A 17 -139.49 -11.81 68.83
N VAL A 18 -138.22 -11.80 69.28
CA VAL A 18 -137.81 -11.83 70.70
C VAL A 18 -136.48 -11.07 70.88
N PHE A 19 -136.40 -10.28 71.94
CA PHE A 19 -135.34 -9.34 72.36
C PHE A 19 -134.30 -10.07 73.23
N LEU A 20 -132.97 -9.99 72.97
CA LEU A 20 -131.95 -9.98 74.04
C LEU A 20 -130.50 -9.73 73.56
N PHE A 21 -129.90 -8.70 74.16
CA PHE A 21 -128.48 -8.48 74.47
C PHE A 21 -127.41 -8.46 73.35
N VAL A 22 -127.01 -7.24 73.01
CA VAL A 22 -125.72 -6.87 72.43
C VAL A 22 -124.62 -7.13 73.48
N ILE A 23 -123.62 -7.95 73.14
CA ILE A 23 -122.30 -7.91 73.78
C ILE A 23 -121.28 -7.67 72.68
N SER A 24 -120.88 -6.41 72.54
CA SER A 24 -119.75 -5.99 71.72
C SER A 24 -118.48 -6.41 72.45
N SER A 25 -117.87 -7.53 72.06
CA SER A 25 -116.50 -7.85 72.49
C SER A 25 -115.52 -6.96 71.72
N CYS A 26 -115.16 -5.84 72.35
CA CYS A 26 -114.04 -5.01 71.91
C CYS A 26 -112.76 -5.85 72.02
N THR A 27 -112.24 -6.33 70.89
CA THR A 27 -110.93 -6.99 70.83
C THR A 27 -109.90 -5.98 70.34
N LYS A 28 -108.80 -5.82 71.08
CA LYS A 28 -107.73 -4.87 70.75
C LYS A 28 -107.03 -5.38 69.48
N GLU A 29 -106.96 -4.56 68.44
CA GLU A 29 -106.26 -4.86 67.19
C GLU A 29 -104.96 -4.04 67.11
N PHE A 30 -103.93 -4.64 66.53
CA PHE A 30 -102.63 -4.01 66.33
C PHE A 30 -102.19 -4.11 64.87
N VAL A 31 -101.37 -3.15 64.45
CA VAL A 31 -100.85 -3.02 63.08
C VAL A 31 -99.56 -3.84 62.94
N LEU A 32 -99.48 -4.58 61.84
CA LEU A 32 -98.25 -5.20 61.36
C LEU A 32 -97.74 -4.40 60.15
N ASP A 33 -96.73 -3.55 60.36
CA ASP A 33 -96.04 -2.80 59.29
C ASP A 33 -94.86 -3.63 58.78
N ILE A 34 -94.89 -4.00 57.51
CA ILE A 34 -93.88 -4.81 56.83
C ILE A 34 -93.22 -3.96 55.75
N ARG A 35 -91.89 -3.92 55.78
CA ARG A 35 -91.08 -3.25 54.75
C ARG A 35 -90.12 -4.23 54.11
N VAL A 36 -89.79 -3.96 52.86
CA VAL A 36 -88.77 -4.70 52.11
C VAL A 36 -87.61 -3.75 51.88
N ASN A 37 -86.40 -4.21 52.19
CA ASN A 37 -85.19 -3.41 52.11
C ASN A 37 -84.11 -4.14 51.31
N PRO A 38 -83.68 -3.62 50.15
CA PRO A 38 -84.24 -2.48 49.39
C PRO A 38 -85.66 -2.74 48.83
N PRO A 39 -86.50 -1.74 48.52
CA PRO A 39 -87.90 -1.94 48.11
C PRO A 39 -88.12 -2.83 46.88
N GLU A 40 -87.18 -2.85 45.94
CA GLU A 40 -87.23 -3.61 44.68
C GLU A 40 -86.71 -5.06 44.81
N SER A 41 -86.19 -5.44 45.98
CA SER A 41 -85.43 -6.68 46.18
C SER A 41 -86.26 -7.95 46.39
N GLY A 42 -87.55 -7.82 46.66
CA GLY A 42 -88.42 -8.95 46.93
C GLY A 42 -89.82 -8.55 47.37
N SER A 43 -90.55 -9.52 47.91
CA SER A 43 -91.90 -9.32 48.46
C SER A 43 -92.11 -10.15 49.72
N VAL A 44 -93.09 -9.76 50.54
CA VAL A 44 -93.49 -10.47 51.76
C VAL A 44 -94.98 -10.77 51.74
N PHE A 45 -95.36 -11.98 52.12
CA PHE A 45 -96.76 -12.41 52.25
C PHE A 45 -97.05 -13.06 53.63
N PRO A 46 -98.17 -12.72 54.30
CA PRO A 46 -99.10 -11.64 53.96
C PRO A 46 -98.44 -10.26 54.08
N SER A 47 -98.92 -9.28 53.31
CA SER A 47 -98.48 -7.88 53.39
C SER A 47 -99.08 -7.18 54.62
N ASN A 48 -98.84 -5.87 54.76
CA ASN A 48 -99.36 -5.04 55.88
C ASN A 48 -100.84 -5.30 56.19
N GLY A 49 -101.20 -5.33 57.47
CA GLY A 49 -102.56 -5.57 57.93
C GLY A 49 -102.76 -5.33 59.41
N THR A 50 -104.02 -5.37 59.86
CA THR A 50 -104.40 -5.33 61.28
C THR A 50 -104.84 -6.71 61.76
N PHE A 51 -104.35 -7.09 62.94
CA PHE A 51 -104.62 -8.40 63.52
C PHE A 51 -105.09 -8.27 64.96
N LYS A 52 -105.91 -9.22 65.40
CA LYS A 52 -106.37 -9.28 66.80
C LYS A 52 -105.18 -9.61 67.72
N ASN A 53 -105.14 -9.00 68.89
CA ASN A 53 -104.13 -9.25 69.92
C ASN A 53 -103.92 -10.77 70.16
N GLY A 54 -102.66 -11.22 70.09
CA GLY A 54 -102.25 -12.62 70.28
C GLY A 54 -102.31 -13.49 69.02
N THR A 55 -102.69 -12.95 67.85
CA THR A 55 -102.68 -13.69 66.58
C THR A 55 -101.25 -14.00 66.17
N THR A 56 -100.95 -15.27 65.89
CA THR A 56 -99.68 -15.66 65.26
C THR A 56 -99.82 -15.63 63.74
N VAL A 57 -98.99 -14.81 63.09
CA VAL A 57 -98.92 -14.66 61.63
C VAL A 57 -97.60 -15.27 61.15
N THR A 58 -97.66 -16.13 60.14
CA THR A 58 -96.47 -16.63 59.45
C THR A 58 -96.17 -15.73 58.25
N LEU A 59 -95.08 -14.99 58.32
CA LEU A 59 -94.59 -14.16 57.21
C LEU A 59 -93.62 -14.95 56.34
N ASN A 60 -93.77 -14.85 55.02
CA ASN A 60 -92.88 -15.49 54.05
C ASN A 60 -92.29 -14.43 53.11
N ALA A 61 -90.97 -14.33 53.08
CA ALA A 61 -90.21 -13.48 52.17
C ALA A 61 -89.86 -14.25 50.89
N THR A 62 -90.11 -13.64 49.73
CA THR A 62 -89.74 -14.15 48.40
C THR A 62 -88.81 -13.14 47.73
N PRO A 63 -87.53 -13.46 47.52
CA PRO A 63 -86.61 -12.60 46.78
C PRO A 63 -87.03 -12.44 45.32
N ASN A 64 -86.80 -11.25 44.74
CA ASN A 64 -86.85 -11.04 43.30
C ASN A 64 -85.58 -11.60 42.62
N SER A 65 -85.60 -11.75 41.29
CA SER A 65 -84.41 -12.17 40.53
C SER A 65 -83.21 -11.27 40.87
N GLU A 66 -82.02 -11.85 40.99
CA GLU A 66 -80.78 -11.17 41.39
C GLU A 66 -80.70 -10.71 42.86
N TYR A 67 -81.66 -11.10 43.72
CA TYR A 67 -81.60 -10.83 45.17
C TYR A 67 -81.69 -12.11 46.00
N VAL A 68 -81.06 -12.09 47.17
CA VAL A 68 -81.14 -13.15 48.19
C VAL A 68 -81.67 -12.58 49.50
N PHE A 69 -82.56 -13.32 50.15
CA PHE A 69 -83.05 -12.96 51.48
C PHE A 69 -81.94 -13.10 52.52
N THR A 70 -81.71 -12.07 53.33
CA THR A 70 -80.64 -12.05 54.34
C THR A 70 -81.18 -12.20 55.75
N GLY A 71 -82.41 -11.78 56.01
CA GLY A 71 -83.05 -11.97 57.31
C GLY A 71 -84.14 -10.96 57.60
N TRP A 72 -84.90 -11.27 58.63
CA TRP A 72 -85.88 -10.37 59.24
C TRP A 72 -85.20 -9.48 60.28
N SER A 73 -85.66 -8.24 60.39
CA SER A 73 -85.24 -7.30 61.43
C SER A 73 -86.40 -6.43 61.92
N GLY A 74 -86.16 -5.62 62.97
CA GLY A 74 -87.21 -4.91 63.69
C GLY A 74 -87.77 -5.80 64.80
N ASP A 75 -89.09 -5.94 64.84
CA ASP A 75 -89.77 -6.72 65.89
C ASP A 75 -89.83 -8.22 65.62
N ALA A 76 -89.24 -8.69 64.52
CA ALA A 76 -88.97 -10.10 64.23
C ALA A 76 -87.52 -10.26 63.78
N ILE A 77 -86.90 -11.36 64.22
CA ILE A 77 -85.49 -11.68 63.92
C ILE A 77 -85.44 -13.13 63.46
N GLY A 78 -84.70 -13.37 62.38
CA GLY A 78 -84.47 -14.72 61.88
C GLY A 78 -83.94 -14.72 60.45
N ASN A 79 -83.25 -15.80 60.08
CA ASN A 79 -82.58 -15.90 58.78
C ASN A 79 -83.33 -16.82 57.81
N ASN A 80 -84.39 -17.48 58.27
CA ASN A 80 -85.25 -18.28 57.41
C ASN A 80 -86.20 -17.35 56.63
N THR A 81 -86.48 -17.70 55.38
CA THR A 81 -87.45 -16.99 54.53
C THR A 81 -88.86 -16.98 55.12
N SER A 82 -89.14 -17.83 56.12
CA SER A 82 -90.38 -17.83 56.89
C SER A 82 -90.12 -17.50 58.36
N VAL A 83 -90.93 -16.61 58.96
CA VAL A 83 -90.90 -16.28 60.39
C VAL A 83 -92.31 -16.19 60.96
N GLN A 84 -92.52 -16.73 62.17
CA GLN A 84 -93.78 -16.58 62.90
C GLN A 84 -93.70 -15.39 63.85
N VAL A 85 -94.74 -14.56 63.84
CA VAL A 85 -94.82 -13.33 64.62
C VAL A 85 -96.13 -13.34 65.39
N THR A 86 -96.06 -13.25 66.71
CA THR A 86 -97.25 -13.04 67.54
C THR A 86 -97.52 -11.54 67.64
N VAL A 87 -98.69 -11.11 67.16
CA VAL A 87 -99.10 -9.71 67.14
C VAL A 87 -99.77 -9.35 68.48
N ASP A 88 -98.94 -9.01 69.47
CA ASP A 88 -99.35 -8.62 70.83
C ASP A 88 -99.21 -7.10 71.13
N ASP A 89 -98.62 -6.36 70.18
CA ASP A 89 -98.60 -4.90 70.07
C ASP A 89 -98.42 -4.52 68.58
N ASN A 90 -98.39 -3.23 68.23
CA ASN A 90 -97.97 -2.79 66.90
C ASN A 90 -96.54 -3.29 66.63
N LYS A 91 -96.34 -3.95 65.49
CA LYS A 91 -95.04 -4.53 65.09
C LYS A 91 -94.55 -3.90 63.78
N SER A 92 -93.26 -3.59 63.71
CA SER A 92 -92.55 -3.15 62.51
C SER A 92 -91.49 -4.18 62.14
N ILE A 93 -91.64 -4.80 60.98
CA ILE A 93 -90.76 -5.88 60.52
C ILE A 93 -90.21 -5.52 59.15
N ILE A 94 -88.92 -5.74 58.97
CA ILE A 94 -88.24 -5.51 57.70
C ILE A 94 -87.70 -6.84 57.19
N ALA A 95 -88.14 -7.24 55.99
CA ALA A 95 -87.47 -8.27 55.22
C ALA A 95 -86.27 -7.65 54.51
N ASN A 96 -85.07 -8.07 54.89
CA ASN A 96 -83.85 -7.60 54.27
C ASN A 96 -83.40 -8.57 53.19
N PHE A 97 -82.91 -8.00 52.10
CA PHE A 97 -82.30 -8.72 51.00
C PHE A 97 -80.99 -8.05 50.61
N ARG A 98 -80.16 -8.74 49.85
CA ARG A 98 -78.99 -8.18 49.18
C ARG A 98 -78.91 -8.73 47.76
N LEU A 99 -78.14 -8.06 46.89
CA LEU A 99 -77.89 -8.57 45.55
C LEU A 99 -77.15 -9.92 45.60
N VAL A 100 -77.40 -10.76 44.59
CA VAL A 100 -76.56 -11.93 44.32
C VAL A 100 -75.17 -11.41 43.94
N GLN A 101 -74.14 -12.00 44.54
CA GLN A 101 -72.76 -11.76 44.16
C GLN A 101 -72.33 -12.84 43.17
N TYR A 102 -71.68 -12.43 42.09
CA TYR A 102 -71.11 -13.35 41.10
C TYR A 102 -69.60 -13.23 41.06
N GLU A 103 -68.93 -14.35 40.88
CA GLU A 103 -67.47 -14.37 40.75
C GLU A 103 -67.05 -13.89 39.35
N LEU A 104 -66.02 -13.03 39.29
CA LEU A 104 -65.26 -12.74 38.08
C LEU A 104 -63.89 -13.40 38.21
N THR A 105 -63.59 -14.32 37.30
CA THR A 105 -62.26 -14.96 37.20
C THR A 105 -61.55 -14.44 35.96
N THR A 106 -60.38 -13.85 36.16
CA THR A 106 -59.50 -13.42 35.06
C THR A 106 -58.33 -14.38 34.91
N SER A 107 -57.96 -14.70 33.67
CA SER A 107 -56.74 -15.43 33.36
C SER A 107 -55.95 -14.78 32.23
N VAL A 108 -54.67 -15.09 32.13
CA VAL A 108 -53.77 -14.55 31.10
C VAL A 108 -53.17 -15.71 30.32
N ASN A 109 -53.22 -15.61 28.99
CA ASN A 109 -52.45 -16.44 28.06
C ASN A 109 -51.35 -15.58 27.43
N GLY A 110 -50.08 -15.97 27.56
CA GLY A 110 -48.93 -15.13 27.21
C GLY A 110 -48.37 -14.35 28.40
N GLN A 111 -47.69 -13.22 28.16
CA GLN A 111 -47.11 -12.38 29.21
C GLN A 111 -47.74 -10.99 29.24
N GLY A 112 -48.30 -10.66 30.40
CA GLY A 112 -48.97 -9.40 30.67
C GLY A 112 -49.79 -9.51 31.96
N SER A 113 -50.60 -8.51 32.23
CA SER A 113 -51.53 -8.50 33.36
C SER A 113 -52.89 -7.94 32.94
N ILE A 114 -53.90 -8.17 33.77
CA ILE A 114 -55.22 -7.57 33.65
C ILE A 114 -55.40 -6.65 34.85
N THR A 115 -55.73 -5.38 34.61
CA THR A 115 -56.13 -4.43 35.65
C THR A 115 -57.64 -4.26 35.63
N GLU A 116 -58.24 -4.29 36.82
CA GLU A 116 -59.70 -4.20 37.00
C GLU A 116 -60.06 -2.84 37.62
N THR A 117 -61.09 -2.19 37.10
CA THR A 117 -61.63 -0.95 37.68
C THR A 117 -63.16 -0.98 37.67
N ILE A 118 -63.79 -0.84 38.83
CA ILE A 118 -65.25 -0.73 38.91
C ILE A 118 -65.67 0.69 38.51
N ILE A 119 -66.48 0.82 37.46
CA ILE A 119 -66.81 2.14 36.85
C ILE A 119 -68.23 2.63 37.19
N ASN A 120 -69.03 1.84 37.88
CA ASN A 120 -70.39 2.21 38.27
C ASN A 120 -70.56 2.08 39.79
N THR A 121 -70.32 3.15 40.53
CA THR A 121 -70.29 3.11 42.00
C THR A 121 -71.63 3.47 42.63
N GLY A 122 -72.31 2.41 43.07
CA GLY A 122 -73.31 2.38 44.14
C GLY A 122 -73.49 0.98 44.74
N LYS A 123 -72.69 0.01 44.29
CA LYS A 123 -72.77 -1.42 44.63
C LYS A 123 -71.39 -1.88 45.10
N THR A 124 -71.35 -2.76 46.10
CA THR A 124 -70.11 -3.32 46.66
C THR A 124 -69.84 -4.69 46.05
N ASP A 125 -68.58 -5.03 45.81
CA ASP A 125 -68.06 -6.38 45.55
C ASP A 125 -68.92 -7.29 44.66
N TYR A 126 -68.82 -7.08 43.34
CA TYR A 126 -69.36 -7.98 42.31
C TYR A 126 -70.85 -8.33 42.42
N ASP A 127 -71.62 -7.48 43.09
CA ASP A 127 -73.08 -7.52 43.07
C ASP A 127 -73.60 -7.53 41.63
N SER A 128 -74.67 -8.28 41.39
CA SER A 128 -75.32 -8.36 40.08
C SER A 128 -75.68 -6.97 39.52
N GLY A 129 -75.36 -6.76 38.25
CA GLY A 129 -75.45 -5.51 37.50
C GLY A 129 -74.26 -4.56 37.65
N THR A 130 -73.17 -4.93 38.34
CA THR A 130 -71.94 -4.13 38.42
C THR A 130 -71.26 -4.05 37.06
N LYS A 131 -70.73 -2.88 36.69
CA LYS A 131 -69.89 -2.71 35.49
C LYS A 131 -68.42 -2.61 35.88
N VAL A 132 -67.61 -3.48 35.29
CA VAL A 132 -66.17 -3.58 35.50
C VAL A 132 -65.47 -3.22 34.19
N ARG A 133 -64.48 -2.32 34.24
CA ARG A 133 -63.56 -2.06 33.14
C ARG A 133 -62.32 -2.93 33.34
N LEU A 134 -62.02 -3.75 32.33
CA LEU A 134 -60.83 -4.58 32.25
C LEU A 134 -59.85 -3.95 31.26
N GLU A 135 -58.60 -3.81 31.67
CA GLU A 135 -57.52 -3.30 30.85
C GLU A 135 -56.40 -4.33 30.82
N ALA A 136 -56.07 -4.81 29.62
CA ALA A 136 -54.95 -5.69 29.39
C ALA A 136 -53.67 -4.86 29.28
N VAL A 137 -52.68 -5.15 30.12
CA VAL A 137 -51.39 -4.46 30.13
C VAL A 137 -50.32 -5.47 29.67
N PRO A 138 -49.82 -5.34 28.42
CA PRO A 138 -48.79 -6.24 27.91
C PRO A 138 -47.48 -6.12 28.70
N ALA A 139 -46.77 -7.24 28.87
CA ALA A 139 -45.39 -7.21 29.34
C ALA A 139 -44.43 -6.68 28.25
N GLN A 140 -43.20 -6.30 28.63
CA GLN A 140 -42.19 -5.86 27.66
C GLN A 140 -41.96 -6.93 26.59
N GLY A 141 -42.05 -6.54 25.31
CA GLY A 141 -41.88 -7.46 24.18
C GLY A 141 -43.15 -8.20 23.75
N TYR A 142 -44.30 -7.89 24.35
CA TYR A 142 -45.60 -8.46 23.99
C TYR A 142 -46.59 -7.35 23.63
N TYR A 143 -47.62 -7.71 22.86
CA TYR A 143 -48.78 -6.86 22.60
C TYR A 143 -50.06 -7.60 22.98
N PHE A 144 -51.10 -6.86 23.33
CA PHE A 144 -52.41 -7.43 23.57
C PHE A 144 -53.05 -7.82 22.25
N LYS A 145 -53.42 -9.09 22.09
CA LYS A 145 -54.06 -9.60 20.88
C LYS A 145 -55.58 -9.52 20.99
N GLU A 146 -56.16 -10.17 22.00
CA GLU A 146 -57.61 -10.26 22.14
C GLU A 146 -58.05 -10.71 23.54
N TRP A 147 -59.30 -10.39 23.86
CA TRP A 147 -60.06 -10.99 24.95
C TRP A 147 -60.80 -12.24 24.48
N SER A 148 -60.97 -13.22 25.37
CA SER A 148 -61.81 -14.39 25.14
C SER A 148 -62.58 -14.81 26.40
N GLY A 149 -63.56 -15.70 26.23
CA GLY A 149 -64.51 -16.10 27.28
C GLY A 149 -65.78 -15.25 27.25
N ASP A 150 -66.16 -14.72 28.42
CA ASP A 150 -67.33 -13.86 28.58
C ASP A 150 -67.12 -12.41 28.10
N LEU A 151 -65.89 -12.06 27.71
CA LEU A 151 -65.51 -10.84 26.99
C LEU A 151 -64.75 -11.26 25.71
N GLN A 152 -64.99 -10.60 24.58
CA GLN A 152 -64.43 -10.99 23.29
C GLN A 152 -63.98 -9.77 22.47
N GLY A 153 -62.97 -9.99 21.62
CA GLY A 153 -62.45 -8.99 20.68
C GLY A 153 -61.18 -8.29 21.18
N ASP A 154 -60.69 -7.35 20.38
CA ASP A 154 -59.39 -6.68 20.51
C ASP A 154 -59.48 -5.28 21.16
N THR A 155 -60.68 -4.87 21.57
CA THR A 155 -60.88 -3.57 22.23
C THR A 155 -60.26 -3.57 23.62
N ASN A 156 -59.35 -2.63 23.90
CA ASN A 156 -58.67 -2.51 25.18
C ASN A 156 -58.47 -1.02 25.55
N PRO A 157 -58.94 -0.55 26.71
CA PRO A 157 -59.71 -1.26 27.74
C PRO A 157 -61.14 -1.62 27.29
N ALA A 158 -61.74 -2.62 27.93
CA ALA A 158 -63.09 -3.11 27.64
C ALA A 158 -63.98 -3.18 28.89
N GLU A 159 -65.28 -3.02 28.70
CA GLU A 159 -66.27 -3.06 29.80
C GLU A 159 -67.04 -4.39 29.83
N LEU A 160 -67.24 -4.92 31.03
CA LEU A 160 -68.00 -6.14 31.30
C LEU A 160 -69.08 -5.86 32.36
N THR A 161 -70.29 -6.36 32.15
CA THR A 161 -71.36 -6.31 33.16
C THR A 161 -71.48 -7.65 33.87
N ILE A 162 -71.43 -7.62 35.20
CA ILE A 162 -71.49 -8.79 36.08
C ILE A 162 -72.96 -9.13 36.35
N ASN A 163 -73.53 -10.08 35.62
CA ASN A 163 -74.91 -10.55 35.77
C ASN A 163 -75.03 -12.09 35.88
N SER A 164 -73.89 -12.76 35.95
CA SER A 164 -73.68 -14.18 36.18
C SER A 164 -72.23 -14.34 36.61
N ALA A 165 -71.80 -15.53 37.03
CA ALA A 165 -70.37 -15.82 37.10
C ALA A 165 -69.73 -15.56 35.72
N LYS A 166 -68.56 -14.92 35.69
CA LYS A 166 -67.85 -14.52 34.46
C LYS A 166 -66.42 -15.04 34.46
N ASN A 167 -65.94 -15.51 33.31
CA ASN A 167 -64.56 -15.89 33.07
C ASN A 167 -64.01 -15.13 31.85
N VAL A 168 -62.94 -14.36 32.04
CA VAL A 168 -62.31 -13.57 30.99
C VAL A 168 -60.83 -13.93 30.88
N THR A 169 -60.36 -14.10 29.65
CA THR A 169 -58.95 -14.36 29.36
C THR A 169 -58.39 -13.28 28.45
N ALA A 170 -57.29 -12.63 28.86
CA ALA A 170 -56.48 -11.79 27.96
C ALA A 170 -55.41 -12.64 27.28
N THR A 171 -55.31 -12.56 25.97
CA THR A 171 -54.25 -13.19 25.19
C THR A 171 -53.23 -12.14 24.76
N PHE A 172 -51.96 -12.37 25.09
CA PHE A 172 -50.82 -11.56 24.68
C PHE A 172 -49.91 -12.37 23.76
N GLU A 173 -49.46 -11.76 22.67
CA GLU A 173 -48.51 -12.36 21.75
C GLU A 173 -47.21 -11.58 21.72
N LYS A 174 -46.11 -12.27 21.42
CA LYS A 174 -44.78 -11.68 21.38
C LYS A 174 -44.66 -10.80 20.13
N LEU A 175 -44.04 -9.62 20.26
CA LEU A 175 -43.72 -8.76 19.12
C LEU A 175 -42.75 -9.47 18.17
N SER A 176 -42.88 -9.20 16.87
CA SER A 176 -41.96 -9.67 15.83
C SER A 176 -41.41 -8.46 15.08
N TYR A 177 -40.11 -8.46 14.82
CA TYR A 177 -39.41 -7.38 14.12
C TYR A 177 -38.71 -7.89 12.87
N GLU A 178 -38.42 -6.98 11.95
CA GLU A 178 -37.66 -7.29 10.74
C GLU A 178 -36.15 -7.12 11.00
N LEU A 179 -35.35 -8.09 10.54
CA LEU A 179 -33.90 -7.96 10.41
C LEU A 179 -33.56 -7.92 8.92
N ARG A 180 -32.93 -6.83 8.47
CA ARG A 180 -32.43 -6.68 7.11
C ARG A 180 -30.91 -6.65 7.11
N ILE A 181 -30.31 -7.46 6.25
CA ILE A 181 -28.86 -7.52 6.07
C ILE A 181 -28.50 -7.06 4.67
N GLN A 182 -27.52 -6.16 4.57
CA GLN A 182 -26.93 -5.74 3.31
C GLN A 182 -25.44 -6.07 3.31
N THR A 183 -24.92 -6.59 2.21
CA THR A 183 -23.48 -6.72 2.01
C THR A 183 -22.95 -5.56 1.17
N VAL A 184 -21.82 -5.00 1.58
CA VAL A 184 -21.04 -4.00 0.84
C VAL A 184 -19.70 -4.67 0.49
N GLY A 185 -19.41 -4.80 -0.80
CA GLY A 185 -18.27 -5.59 -1.28
C GLY A 185 -18.63 -7.07 -1.52
N GLU A 186 -17.61 -7.91 -1.62
CA GLU A 186 -17.74 -9.29 -2.10
C GLU A 186 -17.61 -10.30 -0.95
N GLY A 187 -18.75 -10.73 -0.43
CA GLY A 187 -18.84 -11.74 0.62
C GLY A 187 -20.28 -12.16 0.86
N THR A 188 -20.46 -13.10 1.78
CA THR A 188 -21.78 -13.60 2.19
C THR A 188 -21.95 -13.49 3.69
N VAL A 189 -23.19 -13.33 4.13
CA VAL A 189 -23.56 -13.37 5.54
C VAL A 189 -24.50 -14.54 5.75
N THR A 190 -24.20 -15.40 6.73
CA THR A 190 -25.12 -16.45 7.17
C THR A 190 -25.74 -16.09 8.52
N GLU A 191 -27.00 -16.44 8.69
CA GLU A 191 -27.78 -16.16 9.89
C GLU A 191 -28.07 -17.45 10.67
N GLU A 192 -27.82 -17.44 11.98
CA GLU A 192 -28.13 -18.54 12.89
C GLU A 192 -28.90 -18.02 14.12
N ILE A 193 -30.09 -18.57 14.39
CA ILE A 193 -30.87 -18.22 15.58
C ILE A 193 -30.41 -19.11 16.75
N ILE A 194 -29.87 -18.50 17.80
CA ILE A 194 -29.19 -19.25 18.88
C ILE A 194 -30.12 -19.58 20.06
N ASN A 195 -31.10 -18.72 20.34
CA ASN A 195 -31.83 -18.77 21.62
C ASN A 195 -33.32 -19.11 21.55
N THR A 196 -33.83 -19.60 20.41
CA THR A 196 -35.21 -20.10 20.33
C THR A 196 -35.29 -21.25 19.33
N GLY A 197 -35.88 -22.39 19.73
CA GLY A 197 -36.01 -23.55 18.85
C GLY A 197 -36.65 -23.19 17.51
N LYS A 198 -35.83 -23.16 16.44
CA LYS A 198 -36.19 -23.11 15.01
C LYS A 198 -37.50 -22.37 14.67
N SER A 199 -37.67 -21.15 15.14
CA SER A 199 -38.71 -20.23 14.64
C SER A 199 -38.07 -19.33 13.58
N THR A 200 -38.75 -19.12 12.44
CA THR A 200 -38.28 -18.23 11.35
C THR A 200 -38.64 -16.76 11.57
N ASP A 201 -39.43 -16.48 12.60
CA ASP A 201 -39.96 -15.13 12.85
C ASP A 201 -39.11 -14.50 13.95
N TYR A 202 -38.40 -13.40 13.67
CA TYR A 202 -37.51 -12.72 14.63
C TYR A 202 -38.34 -12.07 15.75
N LEU A 203 -38.76 -12.86 16.72
CA LEU A 203 -39.53 -12.41 17.87
C LEU A 203 -38.66 -11.54 18.78
N TYR A 204 -39.27 -10.61 19.51
CA TYR A 204 -38.57 -9.75 20.47
C TYR A 204 -37.66 -10.53 21.43
N GLY A 205 -36.44 -10.05 21.64
CA GLY A 205 -35.41 -10.68 22.47
C GLY A 205 -34.74 -11.91 21.85
N THR A 206 -35.03 -12.26 20.59
CA THR A 206 -34.29 -13.30 19.86
C THR A 206 -32.84 -12.86 19.65
N THR A 207 -31.88 -13.74 19.89
CA THR A 207 -30.47 -13.53 19.52
C THR A 207 -30.18 -14.21 18.19
N VAL A 208 -29.76 -13.44 17.19
CA VAL A 208 -29.34 -13.89 15.87
C VAL A 208 -27.83 -13.72 15.75
N ARG A 209 -27.12 -14.78 15.40
CA ARG A 209 -25.70 -14.75 15.07
C ARG A 209 -25.51 -14.56 13.59
N LEU A 210 -24.75 -13.54 13.24
CA LEU A 210 -24.36 -13.20 11.89
C LEU A 210 -22.91 -13.62 11.69
N THR A 211 -22.65 -14.46 10.70
CA THR A 211 -21.28 -14.85 10.33
C THR A 211 -20.98 -14.33 8.95
N ALA A 212 -20.00 -13.43 8.85
CA ALA A 212 -19.49 -12.94 7.58
C ALA A 212 -18.46 -13.94 7.03
N THR A 213 -18.62 -14.33 5.77
CA THR A 213 -17.65 -15.12 5.04
C THR A 213 -17.20 -14.32 3.82
N PRO A 214 -15.97 -13.76 3.84
CA PRO A 214 -15.42 -13.09 2.67
C PRO A 214 -15.28 -14.04 1.49
N LYS A 215 -15.41 -13.49 0.28
CA LYS A 215 -14.99 -14.20 -0.94
C LYS A 215 -13.47 -14.32 -0.97
N GLU A 216 -12.95 -15.31 -1.70
CA GLU A 216 -11.51 -15.49 -1.90
C GLU A 216 -10.84 -14.17 -2.34
N GLY A 217 -9.79 -13.77 -1.62
CA GLY A 217 -9.04 -12.53 -1.84
C GLY A 217 -9.65 -11.27 -1.20
N SER A 218 -10.78 -11.38 -0.50
CA SER A 218 -11.36 -10.28 0.29
C SER A 218 -11.26 -10.59 1.78
N ASP A 219 -11.21 -9.54 2.59
CA ASP A 219 -11.30 -9.58 4.04
C ASP A 219 -12.63 -8.99 4.53
N PHE A 220 -13.10 -9.50 5.66
CA PHE A 220 -14.20 -8.91 6.41
C PHE A 220 -13.68 -7.77 7.27
N TYR A 221 -14.20 -6.56 7.07
CA TYR A 221 -13.75 -5.36 7.78
C TYR A 221 -14.58 -5.09 9.03
N GLY A 222 -15.90 -5.30 8.95
CA GLY A 222 -16.79 -5.01 10.06
C GLY A 222 -18.26 -4.94 9.67
N TRP A 223 -19.07 -4.82 10.71
CA TRP A 223 -20.50 -4.59 10.65
C TRP A 223 -20.80 -3.13 10.98
N GLU A 224 -21.80 -2.56 10.32
CA GLU A 224 -22.41 -1.27 10.67
C GLU A 224 -23.90 -1.48 10.95
N ASP A 225 -24.33 -1.10 12.14
CA ASP A 225 -25.73 -0.82 12.49
C ASP A 225 -25.87 0.72 12.62
N GLU A 226 -27.09 1.25 12.67
CA GLU A 226 -27.36 2.71 12.72
C GLU A 226 -26.66 3.42 13.90
N GLU A 227 -26.25 2.69 14.93
CA GLU A 227 -25.64 3.24 16.15
C GLU A 227 -24.20 2.77 16.42
N VAL A 228 -23.71 1.69 15.80
CA VAL A 228 -22.46 1.02 16.22
C VAL A 228 -21.73 0.34 15.06
N LEU A 229 -20.39 0.47 15.05
CA LEU A 229 -19.47 -0.33 14.26
C LEU A 229 -18.90 -1.48 15.10
N SER A 230 -18.85 -2.71 14.56
CA SER A 230 -18.21 -3.86 15.21
C SER A 230 -17.34 -4.63 14.22
N THR A 231 -16.15 -5.05 14.65
CA THR A 231 -15.27 -5.92 13.87
C THR A 231 -15.41 -7.40 14.25
N ASP A 232 -16.29 -7.73 15.19
CA ASP A 232 -16.45 -9.10 15.69
C ASP A 232 -17.08 -9.99 14.62
N ASN A 233 -16.47 -11.14 14.34
CA ASN A 233 -17.03 -12.13 13.42
C ASN A 233 -16.84 -13.54 14.00
N PRO A 234 -17.94 -14.23 14.38
CA PRO A 234 -19.34 -13.86 14.19
C PRO A 234 -19.85 -12.76 15.15
N LEU A 235 -20.92 -12.06 14.75
CA LEU A 235 -21.62 -11.02 15.53
C LEU A 235 -22.96 -11.52 16.07
N ASP A 236 -23.18 -11.42 17.38
CA ASP A 236 -24.46 -11.76 18.02
C ASP A 236 -25.33 -10.51 18.21
N VAL A 237 -26.53 -10.51 17.62
CA VAL A 237 -27.47 -9.38 17.61
C VAL A 237 -28.75 -9.75 18.34
N VAL A 238 -29.18 -8.92 19.30
CA VAL A 238 -30.48 -9.08 19.97
C VAL A 238 -31.55 -8.26 19.24
N ILE A 239 -32.64 -8.92 18.86
CA ILE A 239 -33.76 -8.31 18.15
C ILE A 239 -34.73 -7.70 19.18
N SER A 240 -34.54 -6.44 19.53
CA SER A 240 -35.45 -5.67 20.39
C SER A 240 -36.38 -4.73 19.62
N GLU A 241 -36.02 -4.43 18.38
CA GLU A 241 -36.67 -3.51 17.44
C GLU A 241 -36.26 -3.87 16.00
N PRO A 242 -36.78 -3.21 14.95
CA PRO A 242 -36.31 -3.42 13.58
C PRO A 242 -34.84 -3.08 13.44
N LYS A 243 -34.04 -3.94 12.78
CA LYS A 243 -32.60 -3.72 12.59
C LYS A 243 -32.19 -3.78 11.13
N PHE A 244 -31.30 -2.88 10.72
CA PHE A 244 -30.64 -2.89 9.42
C PHE A 244 -29.12 -2.91 9.60
N ILE A 245 -28.50 -4.03 9.22
CA ILE A 245 -27.07 -4.26 9.43
C ILE A 245 -26.36 -4.40 8.08
N LYS A 246 -25.29 -3.65 7.90
CA LYS A 246 -24.39 -3.78 6.76
C LYS A 246 -23.15 -4.58 7.13
N ALA A 247 -22.74 -5.51 6.28
CA ALA A 247 -21.48 -6.22 6.37
C ALA A 247 -20.51 -5.67 5.31
N PHE A 248 -19.33 -5.24 5.73
CA PHE A 248 -18.32 -4.68 4.84
C PHE A 248 -17.23 -5.72 4.54
N PHE A 249 -17.07 -6.00 3.25
CA PHE A 249 -16.02 -6.81 2.68
C PHE A 249 -15.16 -5.91 1.78
N GLU A 250 -13.85 -6.02 1.90
CA GLU A 250 -12.91 -5.25 1.08
C GLU A 250 -11.82 -6.17 0.53
N TYR A 251 -11.32 -5.90 -0.66
CA TYR A 251 -10.24 -6.69 -1.25
C TYR A 251 -8.93 -6.48 -0.48
N GLU A 252 -8.14 -7.53 -0.28
CA GLU A 252 -6.82 -7.45 0.38
C GLU A 252 -5.95 -6.35 -0.22
N LEU A 253 -6.05 -6.18 -1.55
CA LEU A 253 -5.33 -5.15 -2.29
C LEU A 253 -5.56 -3.73 -1.74
N PHE A 254 -6.75 -3.40 -1.23
CA PHE A 254 -7.00 -2.07 -0.65
C PHE A 254 -5.99 -1.74 0.45
N ASN A 255 -5.78 -2.67 1.39
CA ASN A 255 -4.84 -2.48 2.49
C ASN A 255 -3.39 -2.44 2.01
N GLU A 256 -3.06 -3.17 0.94
CA GLU A 256 -1.71 -3.17 0.37
C GLU A 256 -1.37 -1.83 -0.32
N VAL A 257 -2.30 -1.30 -1.12
CA VAL A 257 -2.07 -0.10 -1.94
C VAL A 257 -2.23 1.20 -1.18
N VAL A 258 -2.98 1.24 -0.08
CA VAL A 258 -3.12 2.46 0.74
C VAL A 258 -1.73 2.95 1.19
N GLY A 259 -1.50 4.24 0.97
CA GLY A 259 -0.22 4.92 1.15
C GLY A 259 0.23 5.67 -0.10
N LYS A 260 1.41 6.27 -0.01
CA LYS A 260 2.09 6.94 -1.13
C LYS A 260 3.07 5.99 -1.80
N TRP A 261 3.06 6.01 -3.13
CA TRP A 261 3.96 5.23 -3.97
C TRP A 261 4.73 6.17 -4.87
N LYS A 262 6.06 6.09 -4.82
CA LYS A 262 6.95 6.72 -5.81
C LYS A 262 6.96 5.82 -7.03
N ILE A 263 6.40 6.30 -8.13
CA ILE A 263 6.16 5.49 -9.33
C ILE A 263 6.90 6.07 -10.52
N LYS A 264 7.30 5.21 -11.46
CA LYS A 264 7.90 5.59 -12.73
C LYS A 264 7.41 4.68 -13.85
N LYS A 265 7.37 5.22 -15.06
CA LYS A 265 7.06 4.42 -16.26
C LYS A 265 8.11 3.32 -16.43
N LYS A 266 7.67 2.10 -16.68
CA LYS A 266 8.56 0.95 -16.94
C LYS A 266 9.14 1.09 -18.36
N ARG A 267 10.47 1.10 -18.48
CA ARG A 267 11.16 1.26 -19.77
C ARG A 267 10.87 0.03 -20.66
N GLN A 268 10.10 0.21 -21.73
CA GLN A 268 9.88 -0.83 -22.74
C GLN A 268 11.01 -0.83 -23.76
N GLN A 269 11.53 -2.02 -24.09
CA GLN A 269 12.43 -2.21 -25.23
C GLN A 269 11.61 -1.96 -26.50
N GLN A 270 11.88 -0.83 -27.15
CA GLN A 270 11.38 -0.40 -28.48
C GLN A 270 9.96 0.21 -28.56
N GLN A 271 9.96 1.45 -29.06
CA GLN A 271 8.96 2.08 -29.93
C GLN A 271 7.51 2.20 -29.44
N GLN A 272 7.29 3.00 -28.40
CA GLN A 272 6.24 4.02 -28.46
C GLN A 272 6.73 5.29 -27.78
N LYS A 273 7.06 6.32 -28.57
CA LYS A 273 7.03 7.72 -28.11
C LYS A 273 5.57 8.03 -27.74
N SER A 274 5.09 7.53 -26.60
CA SER A 274 3.88 8.08 -25.99
C SER A 274 4.23 9.49 -25.56
N ARG A 275 3.31 10.43 -25.77
CA ARG A 275 3.43 11.83 -25.37
C ARG A 275 4.12 11.95 -24.00
N ASN A 276 5.02 12.94 -23.88
CA ASN A 276 6.03 13.26 -22.86
C ASN A 276 5.57 13.23 -21.38
N PHE A 277 4.82 12.21 -20.95
CA PHE A 277 4.25 12.14 -19.60
C PHE A 277 5.07 11.23 -18.70
N ASP A 278 5.93 11.82 -17.88
CA ASP A 278 6.52 11.15 -16.73
C ASP A 278 5.51 11.09 -15.58
N VAL A 279 5.39 9.95 -14.91
CA VAL A 279 4.66 9.81 -13.65
C VAL A 279 5.66 9.86 -12.49
N LYS A 280 5.26 10.45 -11.37
CA LYS A 280 6.14 10.70 -10.21
C LYS A 280 5.66 9.96 -8.97
N SER A 281 4.38 10.08 -8.64
CA SER A 281 3.81 9.41 -7.45
C SER A 281 2.32 9.18 -7.59
N ILE A 282 1.80 8.17 -6.89
CA ILE A 282 0.37 7.99 -6.66
C ILE A 282 0.13 7.75 -5.18
N VAL A 283 -0.88 8.39 -4.61
CA VAL A 283 -1.32 8.24 -3.23
C VAL A 283 -2.71 7.62 -3.25
N PHE A 284 -2.92 6.56 -2.48
CA PHE A 284 -4.23 5.99 -2.18
C PHE A 284 -4.54 6.19 -0.70
N ASN A 285 -5.62 6.88 -0.38
CA ASN A 285 -6.03 7.16 0.99
C ASN A 285 -7.08 6.18 1.49
N GLN A 286 -7.19 6.06 2.81
CA GLN A 286 -8.18 5.19 3.48
C GLN A 286 -9.62 5.63 3.19
N ASP A 287 -9.86 6.91 2.93
CA ASP A 287 -11.18 7.46 2.56
C ASP A 287 -11.54 7.23 1.08
N LYS A 288 -10.79 6.36 0.38
CA LYS A 288 -10.94 6.04 -1.03
C LYS A 288 -10.69 7.22 -1.98
N THR A 289 -9.97 8.24 -1.53
CA THR A 289 -9.43 9.27 -2.43
C THR A 289 -8.06 8.88 -2.96
N PHE A 290 -7.71 9.38 -4.15
CA PHE A 290 -6.37 9.24 -4.69
C PHE A 290 -5.83 10.57 -5.21
N LYS A 291 -4.50 10.70 -5.23
CA LYS A 291 -3.76 11.77 -5.90
C LYS A 291 -2.68 11.15 -6.79
N LEU A 292 -2.67 11.44 -8.08
CA LEU A 292 -1.65 11.01 -9.05
C LEU A 292 -0.87 12.24 -9.52
N ASN A 293 0.42 12.29 -9.22
CA ASN A 293 1.34 13.32 -9.69
C ASN A 293 2.11 12.85 -10.92
N TYR A 294 2.11 13.67 -11.97
CA TYR A 294 2.78 13.44 -13.23
C TYR A 294 3.40 14.75 -13.75
N SER A 295 4.18 14.66 -14.82
CA SER A 295 4.97 15.76 -15.41
C SER A 295 4.17 17.00 -15.80
N ALA A 296 2.88 16.86 -16.11
CA ALA A 296 2.03 18.00 -16.45
C ALA A 296 1.05 18.41 -15.32
N GLY A 297 1.16 17.83 -14.12
CA GLY A 297 0.38 18.25 -12.95
C GLY A 297 -0.09 17.12 -12.06
N GLN A 298 -1.23 17.33 -11.40
CA GLN A 298 -1.86 16.39 -10.48
C GLN A 298 -3.28 16.04 -10.94
N ILE A 299 -3.66 14.78 -10.77
CA ILE A 299 -5.03 14.29 -10.93
C ILE A 299 -5.49 13.74 -9.59
N SER A 300 -6.63 14.21 -9.11
CA SER A 300 -7.19 13.77 -7.82
C SER A 300 -8.64 13.38 -7.99
N GLY A 301 -9.10 12.41 -7.21
CA GLY A 301 -10.46 11.90 -7.29
C GLY A 301 -10.71 10.78 -6.30
N THR A 302 -11.72 9.96 -6.56
CA THR A 302 -11.99 8.74 -5.78
C THR A 302 -11.63 7.49 -6.57
N PHE A 303 -11.34 6.40 -5.86
CA PHE A 303 -11.07 5.11 -6.48
C PHE A 303 -11.96 4.00 -5.92
N SER A 304 -12.03 2.89 -6.62
CA SER A 304 -12.75 1.69 -6.20
C SER A 304 -11.88 0.47 -6.53
N VAL A 305 -11.80 -0.48 -5.59
CA VAL A 305 -11.04 -1.71 -5.79
C VAL A 305 -11.97 -2.73 -6.42
N ASP A 306 -11.70 -3.11 -7.66
CA ASP A 306 -12.56 -4.00 -8.44
C ASP A 306 -12.19 -5.48 -8.22
N SER A 307 -10.92 -5.74 -7.86
CA SER A 307 -10.38 -7.06 -7.51
C SER A 307 -8.99 -6.91 -6.87
N ASN A 308 -8.37 -8.02 -6.44
CA ASN A 308 -6.98 -8.03 -5.96
C ASN A 308 -5.90 -7.67 -7.01
N SER A 309 -6.28 -7.32 -8.24
CA SER A 309 -5.34 -6.88 -9.28
C SER A 309 -5.83 -5.69 -10.12
N ALA A 310 -6.94 -5.06 -9.72
CA ALA A 310 -7.55 -3.98 -10.49
C ALA A 310 -8.19 -2.92 -9.60
N ILE A 311 -7.96 -1.66 -9.97
CA ILE A 311 -8.54 -0.47 -9.32
C ILE A 311 -9.10 0.44 -10.41
N THR A 312 -10.32 0.92 -10.23
CA THR A 312 -10.90 1.98 -11.05
C THR A 312 -10.61 3.33 -10.40
N LEU A 313 -10.04 4.26 -11.17
CA LEU A 313 -9.91 5.68 -10.79
C LEU A 313 -11.17 6.40 -11.31
N ASN A 314 -12.17 6.57 -10.45
CA ASN A 314 -13.53 6.97 -10.86
C ASN A 314 -13.51 8.26 -11.71
N GLY A 315 -13.94 8.13 -12.98
CA GLY A 315 -13.95 9.23 -13.96
C GLY A 315 -12.59 9.62 -14.57
N ASN A 316 -11.48 9.06 -14.07
CA ASN A 316 -10.12 9.45 -14.43
C ASN A 316 -9.32 8.35 -15.13
N GLY A 317 -9.63 7.07 -14.91
CA GLY A 317 -8.85 5.97 -15.48
C GLY A 317 -8.97 4.65 -14.73
N SER A 318 -7.97 3.80 -14.87
CA SER A 318 -7.90 2.48 -14.22
C SER A 318 -6.46 2.03 -14.03
N LEU A 319 -6.23 1.21 -13.01
CA LEU A 319 -5.04 0.40 -12.83
C LEU A 319 -5.42 -1.08 -13.02
N SER A 320 -4.62 -1.82 -13.77
CA SER A 320 -4.82 -3.26 -13.96
C SER A 320 -3.51 -4.03 -13.84
N ASN A 321 -3.59 -5.35 -13.65
CA ASN A 321 -2.43 -6.21 -13.39
C ASN A 321 -1.58 -5.71 -12.22
N ILE A 322 -2.25 -5.23 -11.17
CA ILE A 322 -1.60 -4.74 -9.97
C ILE A 322 -0.96 -5.92 -9.24
N VAL A 323 0.32 -5.79 -8.96
CA VAL A 323 1.11 -6.74 -8.19
C VAL A 323 1.88 -5.95 -7.14
N VAL A 324 1.63 -6.23 -5.86
CA VAL A 324 2.36 -5.66 -4.74
C VAL A 324 3.19 -6.76 -4.08
N ILE A 325 4.51 -6.57 -4.02
CA ILE A 325 5.43 -7.51 -3.35
C ILE A 325 6.51 -6.70 -2.65
N ASN A 326 6.72 -6.92 -1.34
CA ASN A 326 7.83 -6.32 -0.57
C ASN A 326 7.98 -4.79 -0.78
N ASN A 327 6.91 -4.02 -0.60
CA ASN A 327 6.87 -2.57 -0.81
C ASN A 327 7.20 -2.12 -2.25
N GLN A 328 7.15 -3.02 -3.22
CA GLN A 328 7.19 -2.68 -4.65
C GLN A 328 5.81 -2.90 -5.25
N ILE A 329 5.45 -2.05 -6.21
CA ILE A 329 4.20 -2.16 -6.97
C ILE A 329 4.50 -2.16 -8.46
N ASN A 330 3.84 -3.02 -9.22
CA ASN A 330 3.81 -3.00 -10.69
C ASN A 330 2.36 -3.03 -11.16
N PHE A 331 2.00 -2.20 -12.12
CA PHE A 331 0.66 -2.19 -12.71
C PHE A 331 0.65 -1.52 -14.08
N ASN A 332 -0.42 -1.76 -14.83
CA ASN A 332 -0.76 -1.01 -16.02
C ASN A 332 -1.59 0.20 -15.61
N LEU A 333 -1.04 1.41 -15.79
CA LEU A 333 -1.75 2.65 -15.56
C LEU A 333 -2.42 3.09 -16.85
N ASN A 334 -3.72 3.34 -16.80
CA ASN A 334 -4.48 3.97 -17.88
C ASN A 334 -5.17 5.21 -17.32
N VAL A 335 -4.79 6.39 -17.82
CA VAL A 335 -5.47 7.66 -17.51
C VAL A 335 -6.23 8.09 -18.75
N THR A 336 -7.55 8.18 -18.61
CA THR A 336 -8.49 8.35 -19.72
C THR A 336 -8.11 9.55 -20.58
N SER A 337 -7.97 9.32 -21.89
CA SER A 337 -7.62 10.35 -22.90
C SER A 337 -6.26 11.03 -22.72
N LEU A 338 -5.41 10.58 -21.78
CA LEU A 338 -4.08 11.14 -21.55
C LEU A 338 -2.97 10.15 -21.93
N PHE A 339 -2.85 9.05 -21.21
CA PHE A 339 -1.77 8.08 -21.40
C PHE A 339 -2.09 6.69 -20.85
N GLN A 340 -1.42 5.68 -21.40
CA GLN A 340 -1.48 4.31 -20.92
C GLN A 340 -0.11 3.66 -21.03
N PHE A 341 0.41 3.10 -19.93
CA PHE A 341 1.69 2.38 -19.90
C PHE A 341 1.85 1.56 -18.62
N GLU A 342 2.80 0.63 -18.62
CA GLU A 342 3.21 -0.08 -17.40
C GLU A 342 4.01 0.85 -16.49
N VAL A 343 3.79 0.70 -15.20
CA VAL A 343 4.40 1.49 -14.12
C VAL A 343 5.00 0.53 -13.10
N THR A 344 6.19 0.89 -12.61
CA THR A 344 6.76 0.28 -11.41
C THR A 344 6.95 1.34 -10.34
N GLY A 345 6.92 0.95 -9.07
CA GLY A 345 7.13 1.88 -7.98
C GLY A 345 7.48 1.24 -6.66
N THR A 346 7.83 2.09 -5.71
CA THR A 346 8.20 1.72 -4.34
C THR A 346 7.34 2.50 -3.35
N LYS A 347 6.92 1.84 -2.28
CA LYS A 347 6.14 2.46 -1.21
C LYS A 347 7.00 3.49 -0.49
N ASP A 348 6.43 4.67 -0.25
CA ASP A 348 7.05 5.71 0.55
C ASP A 348 6.77 5.44 2.03
N LEU A 349 7.78 4.95 2.75
CA LEU A 349 7.61 4.48 4.14
C LEU A 349 7.46 5.64 5.13
N ASP A 350 7.91 6.83 4.76
CA ASP A 350 7.81 8.05 5.57
C ASP A 350 6.49 8.81 5.34
N TYR A 351 5.58 8.25 4.52
CA TYR A 351 4.29 8.88 4.23
C TYR A 351 3.40 8.97 5.47
N GLN A 352 2.97 10.19 5.79
CA GLN A 352 1.98 10.45 6.81
C GLN A 352 0.66 10.91 6.16
N PRO A 353 -0.46 10.20 6.37
CA PRO A 353 -1.76 10.62 5.84
C PRO A 353 -2.16 12.03 6.29
N ASN A 354 -2.72 12.82 5.38
CA ASN A 354 -3.17 14.21 5.59
C ASN A 354 -2.07 15.21 6.02
N ARG A 355 -0.80 14.84 5.82
CA ARG A 355 0.34 15.71 6.07
C ARG A 355 1.26 15.72 4.86
N THR A 356 1.81 16.89 4.59
CA THR A 356 2.78 17.13 3.52
C THR A 356 4.16 17.21 4.13
N ALA A 357 5.11 16.44 3.62
CA ALA A 357 6.50 16.49 4.06
C ALA A 357 7.15 17.81 3.60
N ILE A 358 7.79 18.50 4.54
CA ILE A 358 8.56 19.73 4.33
C ILE A 358 9.96 19.50 4.94
N PRO A 359 10.89 18.85 4.21
CA PRO A 359 12.16 18.37 4.78
C PRO A 359 13.13 19.48 5.18
N ASP A 360 13.04 20.65 4.55
CA ASP A 360 13.88 21.81 4.87
C ASP A 360 13.34 22.52 6.12
N GLN A 361 14.13 22.49 7.20
CA GLN A 361 13.75 23.09 8.47
C GLN A 361 13.55 24.61 8.38
N ASN A 362 14.23 25.31 7.46
CA ASN A 362 14.02 26.75 7.27
C ASN A 362 12.70 27.01 6.56
N PHE A 363 12.27 26.12 5.66
CA PHE A 363 10.96 26.21 5.03
C PHE A 363 9.86 25.97 6.07
N GLU A 364 9.95 24.91 6.85
CA GLU A 364 8.98 24.62 7.92
C GLU A 364 8.96 25.73 8.98
N GLN A 365 10.12 26.23 9.43
CA GLN A 365 10.20 27.37 10.35
C GLN A 365 9.55 28.64 9.78
N ALA A 366 9.68 28.90 8.48
CA ALA A 366 9.01 30.02 7.85
C ALA A 366 7.48 29.86 7.86
N LEU A 367 6.95 28.63 7.72
CA LEU A 367 5.52 28.36 7.84
C LEU A 367 5.03 28.54 9.29
N ILE A 368 5.83 28.14 10.29
CA ILE A 368 5.55 28.40 11.71
C ILE A 368 5.52 29.90 12.00
N ASP A 369 6.50 30.66 11.51
CA ASP A 369 6.56 32.13 11.68
C ASP A 369 5.33 32.82 11.08
N LEU A 370 4.76 32.26 10.02
CA LEU A 370 3.54 32.73 9.35
C LEU A 370 2.25 32.22 10.00
N GLY A 371 2.34 31.29 10.95
CA GLY A 371 1.20 30.73 11.69
C GLY A 371 0.46 29.61 10.95
N TYR A 372 1.11 28.93 10.00
CA TYR A 372 0.55 27.78 9.27
C TYR A 372 1.00 26.41 9.81
N ASP A 373 1.88 26.42 10.81
CA ASP A 373 2.39 25.23 11.46
C ASP A 373 2.81 25.54 12.91
N ASP A 374 2.98 24.52 13.74
CA ASP A 374 3.22 24.64 15.18
C ASP A 374 4.58 24.08 15.62
N LEU A 375 5.14 23.10 14.89
CA LEU A 375 6.33 22.34 15.31
C LEU A 375 7.22 22.04 14.11
N ILE A 376 8.54 22.13 14.30
CA ILE A 376 9.49 21.61 13.30
C ILE A 376 9.56 20.09 13.46
N ASP A 377 8.73 19.35 12.73
CA ASP A 377 8.74 17.89 12.72
C ASP A 377 8.92 17.28 11.31
N GLY A 378 9.16 18.14 10.31
CA GLY A 378 9.30 17.82 8.90
C GLY A 378 7.98 17.70 8.15
N PHE A 379 6.85 18.09 8.73
CA PHE A 379 5.52 17.86 8.17
C PHE A 379 4.48 18.93 8.54
N VAL A 380 3.76 19.42 7.54
CA VAL A 380 2.63 20.34 7.74
C VAL A 380 1.31 19.67 7.40
N ASN A 381 0.24 19.97 8.15
CA ASN A 381 -1.09 19.44 7.86
C ASN A 381 -1.62 19.96 6.52
N ASP A 382 -2.15 19.07 5.68
CA ASP A 382 -2.68 19.43 4.35
C ASP A 382 -3.79 20.50 4.43
N SER A 383 -4.58 20.51 5.52
CA SER A 383 -5.63 21.49 5.77
C SER A 383 -5.12 22.93 5.90
N GLU A 384 -3.90 23.11 6.39
CA GLU A 384 -3.27 24.42 6.53
C GLU A 384 -2.74 24.93 5.19
N LEU A 385 -2.31 24.03 4.30
CA LEU A 385 -1.74 24.41 3.00
C LEU A 385 -2.81 24.90 2.02
N ILE A 386 -3.98 24.26 2.02
CA ILE A 386 -5.06 24.58 1.06
C ILE A 386 -5.66 25.97 1.26
N VAL A 387 -5.47 26.63 2.40
CA VAL A 387 -6.02 27.98 2.65
C VAL A 387 -5.07 29.10 2.24
N ILE A 388 -3.81 28.77 1.93
CA ILE A 388 -2.76 29.75 1.62
C ILE A 388 -2.90 30.23 0.18
N ASN A 389 -3.11 31.54 0.02
CA ASN A 389 -3.16 32.22 -1.29
C ASN A 389 -1.92 33.10 -1.54
N ASP A 390 -1.24 33.50 -0.47
CA ASP A 390 -0.09 34.40 -0.50
C ASP A 390 1.02 33.82 0.39
N LEU A 391 2.21 33.60 -0.17
CA LEU A 391 3.32 32.98 0.52
C LEU A 391 4.63 33.71 0.20
N ASP A 392 5.22 34.32 1.23
CA ASP A 392 6.53 34.96 1.15
C ASP A 392 7.55 34.17 1.97
N LEU A 393 8.48 33.54 1.24
CA LEU A 393 9.58 32.75 1.77
C LEU A 393 10.92 33.37 1.38
N SER A 394 10.94 34.66 1.02
CA SER A 394 12.16 35.33 0.57
C SER A 394 13.20 35.48 1.66
N ASN A 395 14.47 35.34 1.28
CA ASN A 395 15.63 35.52 2.17
C ASN A 395 15.54 34.68 3.46
N LYS A 396 15.11 33.42 3.34
CA LYS A 396 14.96 32.48 4.46
C LYS A 396 16.05 31.40 4.50
N GLN A 397 17.00 31.44 3.56
CA GLN A 397 18.06 30.43 3.44
C GLN A 397 17.50 29.01 3.21
N ILE A 398 16.37 28.92 2.51
CA ILE A 398 15.76 27.65 2.13
C ILE A 398 16.50 27.11 0.91
N THR A 399 16.77 25.81 0.93
CA THR A 399 17.52 25.10 -0.13
C THR A 399 16.74 23.97 -0.77
N ASP A 400 15.74 23.43 -0.07
CA ASP A 400 14.82 22.41 -0.58
C ASP A 400 13.36 22.87 -0.40
N PHE A 401 12.65 23.00 -1.51
CA PHE A 401 11.25 23.42 -1.57
C PHE A 401 10.28 22.24 -1.79
N SER A 402 10.73 21.00 -1.56
CA SER A 402 9.86 19.83 -1.59
C SER A 402 8.63 20.03 -0.70
N GLY A 403 7.46 19.71 -1.25
CA GLY A 403 6.15 19.92 -0.60
C GLY A 403 5.45 21.21 -1.02
N LEU A 404 6.15 22.17 -1.64
CA LEU A 404 5.54 23.39 -2.19
C LEU A 404 4.48 23.09 -3.26
N GLU A 405 4.56 21.94 -3.95
CA GLU A 405 3.58 21.50 -4.93
C GLU A 405 2.16 21.24 -4.37
N GLU A 406 2.00 21.13 -3.04
CA GLU A 406 0.69 20.90 -2.40
C GLU A 406 -0.05 22.21 -2.07
N PHE A 407 0.56 23.38 -2.29
CA PHE A 407 -0.04 24.71 -2.09
C PHE A 407 -0.96 25.11 -3.25
N ILE A 408 -1.87 24.22 -3.66
CA ILE A 408 -2.64 24.30 -4.92
C ILE A 408 -3.53 25.55 -5.08
N ASN A 409 -3.77 26.31 -4.01
CA ASN A 409 -4.55 27.54 -4.02
C ASN A 409 -3.70 28.82 -4.10
N LEU A 410 -2.37 28.68 -4.16
CA LEU A 410 -1.45 29.80 -4.14
C LEU A 410 -1.61 30.71 -5.37
N VAL A 411 -1.69 32.02 -5.11
CA VAL A 411 -1.87 33.09 -6.09
C VAL A 411 -0.60 33.94 -6.20
N ASN A 412 0.05 34.22 -5.07
CA ASN A 412 1.27 35.02 -5.00
C ASN A 412 2.38 34.26 -4.24
N LEU A 413 3.54 34.12 -4.88
CA LEU A 413 4.68 33.40 -4.32
C LEU A 413 5.96 34.22 -4.46
N ASN A 414 6.67 34.42 -3.35
CA ASN A 414 7.98 35.06 -3.33
C ASN A 414 9.03 34.11 -2.72
N LEU A 415 9.96 33.64 -3.54
CA LEU A 415 11.10 32.81 -3.15
C LEU A 415 12.45 33.54 -3.32
N SER A 416 12.43 34.84 -3.58
CA SER A 416 13.64 35.60 -3.90
C SER A 416 14.71 35.52 -2.79
N ASN A 417 15.99 35.65 -3.18
CA ASN A 417 17.12 35.63 -2.25
C ASN A 417 17.28 34.31 -1.45
N ASN A 418 16.82 33.19 -1.99
CA ASN A 418 17.18 31.84 -1.54
C ASN A 418 18.16 31.20 -2.54
N THR A 419 18.64 29.97 -2.28
CA THR A 419 19.48 29.26 -3.25
C THR A 419 18.68 28.09 -3.83
N LEU A 420 18.34 28.16 -5.12
CA LEU A 420 17.47 27.20 -5.80
C LEU A 420 18.22 26.39 -6.86
N SER A 421 18.01 25.08 -6.85
CA SER A 421 18.42 24.18 -7.95
C SER A 421 17.24 23.80 -8.84
N ASP A 422 16.03 23.70 -8.27
CA ASP A 422 14.74 23.46 -8.94
C ASP A 422 13.61 24.02 -8.07
N VAL A 423 12.40 24.18 -8.63
CA VAL A 423 11.19 24.61 -7.90
C VAL A 423 9.98 23.81 -8.38
N PRO A 424 9.26 23.10 -7.48
CA PRO A 424 8.15 22.23 -7.87
C PRO A 424 6.85 23.03 -8.09
N LEU A 425 6.77 23.78 -9.20
CA LEU A 425 5.63 24.66 -9.53
C LEU A 425 4.47 23.99 -10.28
N VAL A 426 4.61 22.71 -10.65
CA VAL A 426 3.76 22.03 -11.64
C VAL A 426 2.26 22.01 -11.30
N ASN A 427 1.91 22.07 -10.02
CA ASN A 427 0.52 22.05 -9.54
C ASN A 427 -0.02 23.44 -9.19
N LEU A 428 0.83 24.47 -9.19
CA LEU A 428 0.49 25.83 -8.76
C LEU A 428 -0.12 26.65 -9.91
N ASN A 429 -1.21 26.13 -10.47
CA ASN A 429 -1.84 26.65 -11.69
C ASN A 429 -2.60 27.97 -11.47
N LYS A 430 -2.81 28.38 -10.21
CA LYS A 430 -3.45 29.64 -9.81
C LYS A 430 -2.46 30.79 -9.60
N LEU A 431 -1.15 30.55 -9.69
CA LEU A 431 -0.15 31.59 -9.53
C LEU A 431 -0.34 32.69 -10.57
N THR A 432 -0.42 33.92 -10.08
CA THR A 432 -0.49 35.15 -10.89
C THR A 432 0.74 36.03 -10.71
N SER A 433 1.38 35.95 -9.55
CA SER A 433 2.63 36.64 -9.22
C SER A 433 3.68 35.64 -8.71
N LEU A 434 4.86 35.65 -9.31
CA LEU A 434 5.98 34.78 -8.93
C LEU A 434 7.28 35.59 -8.90
N ASN A 435 7.97 35.60 -7.75
CA ASN A 435 9.29 36.22 -7.62
C ASN A 435 10.34 35.15 -7.25
N LEU A 436 11.29 34.95 -8.16
CA LEU A 436 12.44 34.05 -8.08
C LEU A 436 13.75 34.84 -8.28
N SER A 437 13.75 36.15 -8.03
CA SER A 437 14.94 36.98 -8.23
C SER A 437 16.07 36.61 -7.27
N ASN A 438 17.31 36.66 -7.76
CA ASN A 438 18.52 36.33 -6.99
C ASN A 438 18.44 34.94 -6.33
N THR A 439 18.17 33.91 -7.14
CA THR A 439 18.02 32.52 -6.65
C THR A 439 19.08 31.55 -7.13
N GLY A 440 19.88 31.94 -8.13
CA GLY A 440 20.92 31.10 -8.72
C GLY A 440 20.38 30.07 -9.73
N LEU A 441 19.10 30.16 -10.11
CA LEU A 441 18.49 29.26 -11.09
C LEU A 441 19.24 29.25 -12.42
N THR A 442 19.37 28.06 -13.00
CA THR A 442 19.94 27.87 -14.35
C THR A 442 18.86 27.54 -15.39
N GLN A 443 17.74 26.99 -14.92
CA GLN A 443 16.56 26.63 -15.69
C GLN A 443 15.29 26.73 -14.84
N ILE A 444 14.13 26.86 -15.48
CA ILE A 444 12.81 26.75 -14.84
C ILE A 444 11.73 26.33 -15.85
N ASP A 445 10.82 25.44 -15.45
CA ASP A 445 9.64 25.07 -16.25
C ASP A 445 8.39 25.79 -15.72
N LEU A 446 7.85 26.69 -16.54
CA LEU A 446 6.62 27.46 -16.30
C LEU A 446 5.51 27.06 -17.29
N SER A 447 5.66 25.94 -18.01
CA SER A 447 4.72 25.54 -19.07
C SER A 447 3.28 25.28 -18.58
N GLN A 448 3.12 24.97 -17.29
CA GLN A 448 1.79 24.77 -16.67
C GLN A 448 1.26 26.05 -15.99
N ASN A 449 2.13 27.02 -15.66
CA ASN A 449 1.77 28.22 -14.90
C ASN A 449 1.29 29.37 -15.80
N ASN A 450 0.31 29.08 -16.65
CA ASN A 450 -0.20 29.99 -17.69
C ASN A 450 -0.89 31.27 -17.15
N SER A 451 -1.21 31.28 -15.86
CA SER A 451 -1.89 32.40 -15.18
C SER A 451 -0.92 33.49 -14.71
N ILE A 452 0.41 33.29 -14.79
CA ILE A 452 1.40 34.25 -14.31
C ILE A 452 1.38 35.52 -15.16
N THR A 453 1.04 36.64 -14.52
CA THR A 453 1.02 37.98 -15.14
C THR A 453 2.16 38.86 -14.66
N ALA A 454 2.66 38.63 -13.44
CA ALA A 454 3.85 39.26 -12.88
C ALA A 454 4.89 38.18 -12.56
N LEU A 455 6.05 38.26 -13.21
CA LEU A 455 7.18 37.37 -12.99
C LEU A 455 8.43 38.19 -12.75
N ASP A 456 9.18 37.88 -11.71
CA ASP A 456 10.52 38.42 -11.51
C ASP A 456 11.53 37.27 -11.38
N ILE A 457 12.35 37.08 -12.41
CA ILE A 457 13.45 36.11 -12.47
C ILE A 457 14.80 36.82 -12.65
N THR A 458 14.90 38.10 -12.28
CA THR A 458 16.12 38.90 -12.42
C THR A 458 17.22 38.47 -11.45
N ASN A 459 18.46 38.88 -11.73
CA ASN A 459 19.64 38.53 -10.91
C ASN A 459 19.91 37.02 -10.85
N ASN A 460 19.62 36.30 -11.94
CA ASN A 460 19.97 34.91 -12.16
C ASN A 460 20.87 34.81 -13.40
N PRO A 461 22.18 35.14 -13.28
CA PRO A 461 23.07 35.31 -14.44
C PRO A 461 23.34 34.04 -15.25
N ASN A 462 22.93 32.87 -14.73
CA ASN A 462 23.07 31.58 -15.40
C ASN A 462 21.72 31.01 -15.90
N LEU A 463 20.60 31.72 -15.69
CA LEU A 463 19.27 31.29 -16.12
C LEU A 463 19.14 31.45 -17.63
N SER A 464 19.43 30.35 -18.34
CA SER A 464 19.47 30.32 -19.81
C SER A 464 18.31 29.56 -20.44
N CYS A 465 17.50 28.86 -19.65
CA CYS A 465 16.35 28.11 -20.14
C CYS A 465 15.10 28.34 -19.30
N VAL A 466 14.08 28.96 -19.91
CA VAL A 466 12.75 29.10 -19.34
C VAL A 466 11.74 28.42 -20.26
N LYS A 467 11.28 27.25 -19.87
CA LYS A 467 10.23 26.55 -20.62
C LYS A 467 8.88 27.17 -20.31
N VAL A 468 8.10 27.47 -21.34
CA VAL A 468 6.79 28.11 -21.23
C VAL A 468 5.79 27.42 -22.16
N SER A 469 4.50 27.76 -22.00
CA SER A 469 3.48 27.26 -22.93
C SER A 469 3.56 27.94 -24.30
N SER A 470 2.92 27.31 -25.28
CA SER A 470 2.79 27.86 -26.63
C SER A 470 2.12 29.23 -26.69
N GLN A 471 1.22 29.53 -25.75
CA GLN A 471 0.56 30.82 -25.64
C GLN A 471 1.52 31.91 -25.15
N VAL A 472 2.27 31.63 -24.09
CA VAL A 472 3.24 32.57 -23.51
C VAL A 472 4.39 32.81 -24.49
N PHE A 473 4.88 31.77 -25.16
CA PHE A 473 6.00 31.90 -26.10
C PHE A 473 5.69 32.80 -27.30
N GLN A 474 4.44 32.82 -27.78
CA GLN A 474 4.03 33.71 -28.87
C GLN A 474 4.13 35.19 -28.49
N GLN A 475 3.91 35.51 -27.22
CA GLN A 475 4.01 36.86 -26.69
C GLN A 475 4.39 36.82 -25.21
N ILE A 476 5.68 36.98 -24.92
CA ILE A 476 6.18 37.10 -23.55
C ILE A 476 5.50 38.31 -22.89
N PRO A 477 4.83 38.13 -21.73
CA PRO A 477 4.13 39.23 -21.05
C PRO A 477 5.08 40.38 -20.70
N SER A 478 4.66 41.62 -20.96
CA SER A 478 5.49 42.81 -20.71
C SER A 478 5.75 43.09 -19.22
N GLY A 479 5.00 42.43 -18.32
CA GLY A 479 5.19 42.51 -16.87
C GLY A 479 6.24 41.54 -16.33
N TRP A 480 6.87 40.72 -17.18
CA TRP A 480 7.92 39.80 -16.78
C TRP A 480 9.28 40.52 -16.76
N LEU A 481 9.99 40.40 -15.65
CA LEU A 481 11.33 40.93 -15.43
C LEU A 481 12.33 39.77 -15.48
N TYR A 482 13.34 39.89 -16.33
CA TYR A 482 14.34 38.85 -16.58
C TYR A 482 15.67 39.45 -17.06
N ASP A 483 16.75 38.68 -16.91
CA ASP A 483 18.08 39.09 -17.31
C ASP A 483 18.28 38.93 -18.83
N GLY A 484 19.24 39.66 -19.41
CA GLY A 484 19.47 39.63 -20.86
C GLY A 484 19.94 38.28 -21.44
N VAL A 485 20.42 37.36 -20.58
CA VAL A 485 20.84 35.99 -20.97
C VAL A 485 19.69 34.99 -21.00
N THR A 486 18.52 35.37 -20.46
CA THR A 486 17.36 34.49 -20.34
C THR A 486 16.73 34.22 -21.69
N SER A 487 16.57 32.93 -22.00
CA SER A 487 15.92 32.48 -23.23
C SER A 487 14.67 31.65 -22.92
N PHE A 488 13.61 31.90 -23.67
CA PHE A 488 12.32 31.21 -23.54
C PHE A 488 12.16 30.17 -24.65
N GLY A 489 11.42 29.10 -24.39
CA GLY A 489 11.10 28.10 -25.42
C GLY A 489 10.00 27.13 -25.00
N LEU A 490 9.65 26.25 -25.91
CA LEU A 490 8.56 25.27 -25.75
C LEU A 490 9.05 23.88 -25.34
N GLU A 491 10.30 23.59 -25.69
CA GLU A 491 10.90 22.27 -25.48
C GLU A 491 11.39 22.10 -24.04
N ASP A 492 11.60 20.86 -23.64
CA ASP A 492 12.24 20.55 -22.35
C ASP A 492 13.65 21.14 -22.27
N CYS A 493 13.95 21.77 -21.12
CA CYS A 493 15.26 22.36 -20.89
C CYS A 493 16.36 21.29 -20.96
N PRO A 494 17.49 21.56 -21.63
CA PRO A 494 18.61 20.63 -21.66
C PRO A 494 19.12 20.36 -20.24
N LYS A 495 19.03 19.10 -19.82
CA LYS A 495 19.46 18.65 -18.49
C LYS A 495 20.83 18.00 -18.59
N LEU A 496 21.73 18.36 -17.68
CA LEU A 496 23.02 17.69 -17.46
C LEU A 496 23.34 17.67 -15.96
N LEU A 497 22.94 16.59 -15.30
CA LEU A 497 23.01 16.43 -13.85
C LEU A 497 24.07 15.40 -13.50
N LEU A 498 25.00 15.77 -12.62
CA LEU A 498 25.93 14.82 -12.03
C LEU A 498 25.18 13.93 -11.04
N ILE A 499 25.18 12.62 -11.28
CA ILE A 499 24.47 11.64 -10.42
C ILE A 499 25.43 10.78 -9.61
N SER A 500 26.71 10.68 -9.99
CA SER A 500 27.76 10.00 -9.23
C SER A 500 29.16 10.50 -9.57
N GLY A 501 30.09 10.33 -8.64
CA GLY A 501 31.46 10.83 -8.73
C GLY A 501 31.58 12.34 -8.45
N GLU A 502 32.81 12.82 -8.40
CA GLU A 502 33.13 14.24 -8.20
C GLU A 502 33.67 14.85 -9.50
N LYS A 503 33.24 16.09 -9.80
CA LYS A 503 33.76 16.83 -10.98
C LYS A 503 35.21 17.24 -10.81
N SER A 504 35.69 17.31 -9.56
CA SER A 504 37.06 17.68 -9.22
C SER A 504 37.70 16.56 -8.42
N GLN A 505 38.71 15.91 -8.98
CA GLN A 505 39.39 14.78 -8.32
C GLN A 505 40.89 15.01 -8.26
N VAL A 506 41.48 14.69 -7.11
CA VAL A 506 42.94 14.67 -6.91
C VAL A 506 43.41 13.23 -6.94
N ILE A 507 44.17 12.86 -7.97
CA ILE A 507 44.43 11.46 -8.32
C ILE A 507 45.92 11.17 -8.28
N CYS A 508 46.30 10.04 -7.66
CA CYS A 508 47.68 9.57 -7.68
C CYS A 508 48.03 8.95 -9.05
N ASN A 509 49.28 9.06 -9.48
CA ASN A 509 49.74 8.42 -10.71
C ASN A 509 49.38 6.92 -10.76
N GLY A 510 48.75 6.49 -11.86
CA GLY A 510 48.35 5.10 -12.07
C GLY A 510 47.07 4.66 -11.33
N GLN A 511 46.41 5.55 -10.59
CA GLN A 511 45.09 5.28 -10.01
C GLN A 511 43.96 5.66 -10.96
N PRO A 512 42.90 4.84 -11.06
CA PRO A 512 41.70 5.22 -11.79
C PRO A 512 41.01 6.41 -11.12
N ILE A 513 40.27 7.18 -11.92
CA ILE A 513 39.31 8.14 -11.37
C ILE A 513 38.15 7.40 -10.72
N ASP A 514 37.53 8.02 -9.72
CA ASP A 514 36.18 7.62 -9.32
C ASP A 514 35.25 7.92 -10.51
N PRO A 515 34.49 6.94 -11.02
CA PRO A 515 33.67 7.15 -12.21
C PRO A 515 32.73 8.33 -12.06
N ILE A 516 32.76 9.22 -13.04
CA ILE A 516 31.92 10.41 -13.09
C ILE A 516 30.72 10.08 -13.97
N VAL A 517 29.52 10.15 -13.40
CA VAL A 517 28.29 9.75 -14.08
C VAL A 517 27.34 10.93 -14.18
N PHE A 518 26.90 11.22 -15.41
CA PHE A 518 25.90 12.25 -15.68
C PHE A 518 24.60 11.64 -16.21
N GLU A 519 23.48 12.06 -15.64
CA GLU A 519 22.17 11.96 -16.29
C GLU A 519 22.01 13.16 -17.23
N TYR A 520 21.53 12.91 -18.45
CA TYR A 520 21.21 13.98 -19.41
C TYR A 520 19.79 13.83 -19.95
N GLY A 521 19.19 14.94 -20.39
CA GLY A 521 17.81 14.95 -20.86
C GLY A 521 17.43 16.20 -21.63
N GLY A 522 16.21 16.20 -22.17
CA GLY A 522 15.68 17.21 -23.08
C GLY A 522 15.25 16.59 -24.41
N GLU A 523 14.25 17.17 -25.07
CA GLU A 523 13.72 16.60 -26.31
C GLU A 523 14.77 16.64 -27.43
N GLY A 524 15.21 15.46 -27.90
CA GLY A 524 16.18 15.33 -29.00
C GLY A 524 17.64 15.62 -28.63
N VAL A 525 17.92 15.84 -27.34
CA VAL A 525 19.25 16.18 -26.82
C VAL A 525 20.15 14.93 -26.76
N SER A 526 21.41 15.09 -27.16
CA SER A 526 22.48 14.12 -26.90
C SER A 526 23.54 14.72 -25.98
N VAL A 527 24.39 13.88 -25.37
CA VAL A 527 25.51 14.32 -24.53
C VAL A 527 26.84 13.96 -25.17
N ASN A 528 27.84 14.84 -25.05
CA ASN A 528 29.20 14.61 -25.52
C ASN A 528 30.21 15.11 -24.49
N THR A 529 31.47 14.76 -24.71
CA THR A 529 32.61 15.30 -23.99
C THR A 529 33.53 16.05 -24.95
N ASP A 530 34.36 16.93 -24.41
CA ASP A 530 35.59 17.34 -25.08
C ASP A 530 36.53 16.13 -25.29
N THR A 531 37.68 16.36 -25.93
CA THR A 531 38.71 15.32 -26.05
C THR A 531 39.16 14.90 -24.66
N LEU A 532 38.95 13.63 -24.31
CA LEU A 532 39.32 13.10 -22.99
C LEU A 532 40.85 12.95 -22.87
N PRO A 533 41.42 13.18 -21.67
CA PRO A 533 42.78 12.78 -21.35
C PRO A 533 43.05 11.31 -21.67
N SER A 534 44.29 10.99 -22.07
CA SER A 534 44.68 9.61 -22.38
C SER A 534 44.48 8.70 -21.18
N GLY A 535 43.93 7.50 -21.41
CA GLY A 535 43.60 6.53 -20.37
C GLY A 535 42.20 6.67 -19.76
N LEU A 536 41.45 7.72 -20.14
CA LEU A 536 40.02 7.84 -19.84
C LEU A 536 39.17 7.44 -21.04
N GLU A 537 37.99 6.92 -20.76
CA GLU A 537 36.96 6.60 -21.74
C GLU A 537 35.59 7.12 -21.28
N SER A 538 34.68 7.30 -22.23
CA SER A 538 33.28 7.58 -21.94
C SER A 538 32.38 6.58 -22.63
N ASN A 539 31.29 6.21 -21.96
CA ASN A 539 30.28 5.30 -22.47
C ASN A 539 28.89 5.80 -22.07
N ILE A 540 27.90 5.59 -22.94
CA ILE A 540 26.50 5.90 -22.65
C ILE A 540 25.77 4.59 -22.39
N VAL A 541 25.25 4.43 -21.18
CA VAL A 541 24.47 3.26 -20.78
C VAL A 541 23.18 3.75 -20.13
N ASN A 542 22.02 3.30 -20.61
CA ASN A 542 20.71 3.62 -20.03
C ASN A 542 20.41 5.15 -19.90
N ASP A 543 20.85 5.96 -20.87
CA ASP A 543 20.73 7.44 -20.88
C ASP A 543 21.59 8.15 -19.83
N GLU A 544 22.62 7.48 -19.34
CA GLU A 544 23.66 8.06 -18.47
C GLU A 544 25.00 8.04 -19.18
N LEU A 545 25.74 9.15 -19.12
CA LEU A 545 27.14 9.21 -19.55
C LEU A 545 28.03 8.83 -18.38
N ILE A 546 28.82 7.78 -18.54
CA ILE A 546 29.82 7.32 -17.58
C ILE A 546 31.19 7.66 -18.13
N ILE A 547 32.01 8.38 -17.34
CA ILE A 547 33.42 8.63 -17.63
C ILE A 547 34.25 7.90 -16.59
N SER A 548 35.16 7.04 -17.03
CA SER A 548 35.98 6.20 -16.17
C SER A 548 37.35 5.92 -16.79
N GLY A 549 38.26 5.35 -16.01
CA GLY A 549 39.57 4.93 -16.47
C GLY A 549 40.71 5.49 -15.62
N THR A 550 41.94 5.24 -16.04
CA THR A 550 43.17 5.65 -15.36
C THR A 550 43.86 6.73 -16.18
N PRO A 551 43.81 8.00 -15.75
CA PRO A 551 44.37 9.10 -16.53
C PRO A 551 45.90 8.99 -16.57
N ILE A 552 46.47 9.21 -17.76
CA ILE A 552 47.92 9.31 -17.96
C ILE A 552 48.29 10.79 -17.90
N PHE A 553 48.88 11.20 -16.77
CA PHE A 553 49.27 12.58 -16.57
C PHE A 553 50.57 12.96 -17.30
N THR A 554 50.46 13.78 -18.33
CA THR A 554 51.54 14.57 -18.96
C THR A 554 51.72 15.95 -18.30
N ASP A 555 50.68 16.48 -17.65
CA ASP A 555 50.66 17.77 -16.93
C ASP A 555 50.06 17.61 -15.53
N GLU A 556 50.26 18.59 -14.65
CA GLU A 556 49.76 18.55 -13.26
C GLU A 556 48.22 18.67 -13.17
N ASN A 557 47.56 19.29 -14.16
CA ASN A 557 46.12 19.49 -14.17
C ASN A 557 45.53 19.25 -15.56
N TYR A 558 44.41 18.53 -15.63
CA TYR A 558 43.56 18.42 -16.81
C TYR A 558 42.21 19.03 -16.55
N THR A 559 41.67 19.68 -17.59
CA THR A 559 40.28 20.14 -17.61
C THR A 559 39.64 19.76 -18.92
N PHE A 560 38.42 19.25 -18.87
CA PHE A 560 37.61 18.93 -20.04
C PHE A 560 36.13 19.13 -19.72
N SER A 561 35.30 19.38 -20.73
CA SER A 561 33.88 19.64 -20.54
C SER A 561 33.03 18.45 -20.94
N VAL A 562 31.92 18.27 -20.25
CA VAL A 562 30.78 17.46 -20.67
C VAL A 562 29.66 18.41 -21.03
N TYR A 563 29.06 18.25 -22.19
CA TYR A 563 28.03 19.17 -22.66
C TYR A 563 26.93 18.48 -23.47
N THR A 564 25.75 19.07 -23.44
CA THR A 564 24.63 18.65 -24.28
C THR A 564 24.75 19.22 -25.69
N SER A 565 24.31 18.46 -26.69
CA SER A 565 24.24 18.89 -28.09
C SER A 565 22.89 18.52 -28.70
N ASN A 566 22.62 18.99 -29.92
CA ASN A 566 21.30 18.89 -30.56
C ASN A 566 20.19 19.59 -29.77
N VAL A 567 20.56 20.61 -28.98
CA VAL A 567 19.61 21.47 -28.29
C VAL A 567 18.85 22.33 -29.29
N SER A 568 17.59 22.65 -28.98
CA SER A 568 16.78 23.55 -29.81
C SER A 568 17.49 24.90 -29.99
N SER A 569 17.24 25.60 -31.10
CA SER A 569 17.90 26.88 -31.40
C SER A 569 17.66 27.98 -30.36
N ASN A 570 16.68 27.78 -29.48
CA ASN A 570 16.27 28.76 -28.47
C ASN A 570 16.98 28.55 -27.13
N PHE A 571 17.67 27.43 -26.91
CA PHE A 571 18.29 27.12 -25.62
C PHE A 571 19.80 26.91 -25.76
N SER A 572 20.52 27.38 -24.75
CA SER A 572 21.95 27.14 -24.61
C SER A 572 22.22 25.68 -24.25
N GLN A 573 23.40 25.19 -24.65
CA GLN A 573 23.89 23.89 -24.21
C GLN A 573 24.12 23.92 -22.69
N ALA A 574 23.73 22.86 -22.01
CA ALA A 574 24.14 22.62 -20.64
C ALA A 574 25.56 22.07 -20.68
N SER A 575 26.48 22.64 -19.90
CA SER A 575 27.88 22.24 -19.86
C SER A 575 28.38 22.18 -18.42
N GLN A 576 29.23 21.19 -18.14
CA GLN A 576 29.90 20.99 -16.87
C GLN A 576 31.38 20.80 -17.13
N THR A 577 32.24 21.47 -16.37
CA THR A 577 33.69 21.29 -16.45
C THR A 577 34.16 20.29 -15.41
N ILE A 578 34.97 19.34 -15.84
CA ILE A 578 35.65 18.35 -14.99
C ILE A 578 37.12 18.77 -14.86
N SER A 579 37.65 18.69 -13.66
CA SER A 579 39.04 19.01 -13.33
C SER A 579 39.71 17.83 -12.65
N LEU A 580 40.79 17.32 -13.23
CA LEU A 580 41.60 16.25 -12.65
C LEU A 580 42.96 16.82 -12.31
N THR A 581 43.34 16.75 -11.04
CA THR A 581 44.62 17.23 -10.53
C THR A 581 45.47 16.04 -10.13
N LYS A 582 46.71 16.01 -10.59
CA LYS A 582 47.67 15.03 -10.13
C LYS A 582 48.03 15.33 -8.67
N ASN A 583 47.98 14.31 -7.81
CA ASN A 583 48.37 14.46 -6.42
C ASN A 583 49.87 14.77 -6.32
N GLU A 584 50.25 15.84 -5.60
CA GLU A 584 51.64 16.25 -5.39
C GLU A 584 52.50 15.17 -4.71
N ASN A 585 51.87 14.26 -3.95
CA ASN A 585 52.53 13.12 -3.33
C ASN A 585 52.68 11.91 -4.28
N SER A 586 52.32 12.05 -5.56
CA SER A 586 52.49 10.97 -6.55
C SER A 586 53.97 10.67 -6.76
N SER A 587 54.38 9.49 -6.30
CA SER A 587 55.70 8.94 -6.59
C SER A 587 55.86 8.67 -8.09
N GLY A 588 57.10 8.72 -8.59
CA GLY A 588 57.41 8.40 -9.98
C GLY A 588 58.77 7.74 -10.13
N ILE A 589 58.91 6.94 -11.19
CA ILE A 589 60.17 6.34 -11.64
C ILE A 589 60.49 6.93 -13.01
N THR A 590 61.67 7.53 -13.16
CA THR A 590 62.13 8.07 -14.43
C THR A 590 63.38 7.34 -14.88
N LEU A 591 63.36 6.82 -16.11
CA LEU A 591 64.55 6.26 -16.76
C LEU A 591 65.46 7.40 -17.22
N ILE A 592 66.67 7.45 -16.67
CA ILE A 592 67.71 8.40 -17.07
C ILE A 592 68.47 7.88 -18.28
N SER A 593 68.84 6.60 -18.29
CA SER A 593 69.54 5.96 -19.41
C SER A 593 69.40 4.43 -19.38
N GLY A 594 69.69 3.79 -20.51
CA GLY A 594 69.48 2.36 -20.72
C GLY A 594 68.08 2.05 -21.23
N SER A 595 67.59 0.84 -20.96
CA SER A 595 66.24 0.41 -21.27
C SER A 595 65.78 -0.61 -20.23
N PHE A 596 64.52 -0.50 -19.78
CA PHE A 596 63.90 -1.50 -18.90
C PHE A 596 63.81 -2.89 -19.56
N ASN A 597 63.70 -2.91 -20.89
CA ASN A 597 63.67 -4.14 -21.67
C ASN A 597 64.93 -4.24 -22.54
N GLN A 598 65.70 -5.31 -22.40
CA GLN A 598 66.92 -5.52 -23.19
C GLN A 598 67.02 -6.94 -23.71
N THR A 599 67.72 -7.10 -24.83
CA THR A 599 68.06 -8.40 -25.38
C THR A 599 69.57 -8.48 -25.56
N ILE A 600 70.20 -9.43 -24.90
CA ILE A 600 71.66 -9.63 -24.89
C ILE A 600 71.98 -11.11 -25.15
N ASN A 601 73.25 -11.47 -25.34
CA ASN A 601 73.66 -12.88 -25.37
C ASN A 601 74.19 -13.32 -24.00
N VAL A 602 74.25 -14.63 -23.76
CA VAL A 602 74.90 -15.21 -22.57
C VAL A 602 76.34 -14.68 -22.47
N LEU A 603 76.74 -14.25 -21.27
CA LEU A 603 78.01 -13.57 -20.93
C LEU A 603 78.14 -12.10 -21.33
N ASP A 604 77.17 -11.52 -22.06
CA ASP A 604 77.11 -10.07 -22.24
C ASP A 604 76.58 -9.40 -20.97
N VAL A 605 76.97 -8.14 -20.76
CA VAL A 605 76.42 -7.29 -19.68
C VAL A 605 75.29 -6.45 -20.24
N ILE A 606 74.21 -6.26 -19.49
CA ILE A 606 73.16 -5.32 -19.89
C ILE A 606 73.75 -3.91 -20.01
N GLN A 607 73.18 -3.10 -20.90
CA GLN A 607 73.37 -1.66 -20.81
C GLN A 607 72.84 -1.21 -19.43
N PRO A 608 73.63 -0.48 -18.62
CA PRO A 608 73.22 -0.08 -17.29
C PRO A 608 71.85 0.60 -17.31
N ILE A 609 70.90 0.11 -16.52
CA ILE A 609 69.60 0.75 -16.36
C ILE A 609 69.75 1.78 -15.25
N VAL A 610 69.75 3.05 -15.61
CA VAL A 610 69.84 4.14 -14.64
C VAL A 610 68.47 4.76 -14.47
N VAL A 611 67.91 4.69 -13.26
CA VAL A 611 66.64 5.30 -12.90
C VAL A 611 66.80 6.31 -11.78
N THR A 612 65.82 7.19 -11.64
CA THR A 612 65.66 8.07 -10.48
C THR A 612 64.21 8.07 -10.03
N TYR A 613 63.98 8.41 -8.77
CA TYR A 613 62.63 8.57 -8.22
C TYR A 613 62.28 10.05 -7.99
N SER A 614 60.99 10.36 -8.09
CA SER A 614 60.43 11.70 -7.89
C SER A 614 59.18 11.69 -7.00
N GLY A 615 58.68 12.87 -6.62
CA GLY A 615 57.47 13.02 -5.81
C GLY A 615 57.72 12.71 -4.34
N ALA A 616 56.77 12.03 -3.68
CA ALA A 616 56.88 11.64 -2.27
C ALA A 616 57.62 10.31 -2.03
N ALA A 617 58.23 9.73 -3.07
CA ALA A 617 59.07 8.56 -2.92
C ALA A 617 60.30 8.91 -2.06
N THR A 618 60.62 8.05 -1.09
CA THR A 618 61.81 8.17 -0.23
C THR A 618 62.95 7.24 -0.67
N GLY A 619 62.67 6.35 -1.62
CA GLY A 619 63.63 5.40 -2.19
C GLY A 619 62.98 4.49 -3.24
N LEU A 620 63.76 3.54 -3.75
CA LEU A 620 63.28 2.46 -4.62
C LEU A 620 63.61 1.10 -4.00
N ASN A 621 62.67 0.18 -4.04
CA ASN A 621 62.87 -1.25 -3.80
C ASN A 621 63.03 -1.94 -5.15
N ILE A 622 64.17 -2.58 -5.40
CA ILE A 622 64.50 -3.21 -6.69
C ILE A 622 64.66 -4.71 -6.46
N VAL A 623 63.92 -5.52 -7.21
CA VAL A 623 63.94 -6.99 -7.13
C VAL A 623 64.24 -7.54 -8.53
N GLY A 624 65.34 -8.29 -8.68
CA GLY A 624 65.80 -8.78 -9.99
C GLY A 624 66.26 -7.66 -10.94
N PRO A 625 66.56 -7.99 -12.21
CA PRO A 625 66.65 -9.33 -12.79
C PRO A 625 67.99 -10.03 -12.43
N ASP A 626 67.95 -11.27 -11.92
CA ASP A 626 69.11 -11.94 -11.32
C ASP A 626 69.84 -12.93 -12.26
N ASP A 627 71.19 -12.92 -12.26
CA ASP A 627 72.05 -14.01 -11.74
C ASP A 627 73.49 -13.55 -11.38
N GLU A 628 73.74 -12.24 -11.20
CA GLU A 628 74.91 -11.61 -10.54
C GLU A 628 74.79 -10.06 -10.64
N GLY A 629 73.62 -9.51 -10.29
CA GLY A 629 73.35 -8.08 -10.47
C GLY A 629 74.02 -7.19 -9.42
N GLU A 630 74.70 -6.11 -9.85
CA GLU A 630 75.16 -5.03 -8.98
C GLU A 630 74.19 -3.84 -9.07
N ILE A 631 73.52 -3.54 -7.96
CA ILE A 631 72.71 -2.33 -7.79
C ILE A 631 73.53 -1.31 -7.00
N SER A 632 73.77 -0.14 -7.60
CA SER A 632 74.44 0.97 -6.92
C SER A 632 73.56 2.21 -6.88
N GLN A 633 73.65 2.98 -5.79
CA GLN A 633 72.88 4.20 -5.59
C GLN A 633 73.80 5.40 -5.41
N SER A 634 73.49 6.50 -6.10
CA SER A 634 74.14 7.81 -5.92
C SER A 634 73.07 8.91 -5.90
N GLY A 635 72.84 9.49 -4.73
CA GLY A 635 71.70 10.40 -4.53
C GLY A 635 70.36 9.68 -4.75
N THR A 636 69.50 10.25 -5.59
CA THR A 636 68.21 9.64 -5.97
C THR A 636 68.33 8.66 -7.14
N ASN A 637 69.51 8.52 -7.74
CA ASN A 637 69.73 7.70 -8.93
C ASN A 637 70.17 6.28 -8.53
N TYR A 638 69.50 5.26 -9.07
CA TYR A 638 69.86 3.85 -8.96
C TYR A 638 70.38 3.36 -10.32
N THR A 639 71.50 2.65 -10.31
CA THR A 639 72.07 1.99 -11.48
C THR A 639 72.00 0.48 -11.28
N ILE A 640 71.30 -0.20 -12.19
CA ILE A 640 71.17 -1.65 -12.20
C ILE A 640 72.07 -2.18 -13.31
N ASN A 641 73.05 -3.00 -12.93
CA ASN A 641 73.89 -3.78 -13.82
C ASN A 641 73.66 -5.25 -13.55
N ALA A 642 73.64 -6.06 -14.60
CA ALA A 642 73.55 -7.51 -14.49
C ALA A 642 74.24 -8.17 -15.69
N SER A 643 74.81 -9.34 -15.43
CA SER A 643 75.27 -10.29 -16.45
C SER A 643 74.55 -11.62 -16.21
N PHE A 644 74.41 -12.41 -17.27
CA PHE A 644 73.65 -13.65 -17.21
C PHE A 644 74.48 -14.81 -17.78
N THR A 645 74.56 -15.89 -17.00
CA THR A 645 75.35 -17.08 -17.33
C THR A 645 74.56 -18.14 -18.09
N ALA A 646 73.23 -18.01 -18.14
CA ALA A 646 72.33 -18.90 -18.85
C ALA A 646 71.37 -18.11 -19.76
N ALA A 647 70.96 -18.77 -20.85
CA ALA A 647 69.94 -18.21 -21.75
C ALA A 647 68.56 -18.33 -21.10
N GLY A 648 67.72 -17.33 -21.27
CA GLY A 648 66.42 -17.28 -20.62
C GLY A 648 65.79 -15.89 -20.65
N THR A 649 64.59 -15.77 -20.08
CA THR A 649 63.95 -14.48 -19.80
C THR A 649 64.02 -14.22 -18.32
N TYR A 650 64.63 -13.09 -17.95
CA TYR A 650 64.82 -12.66 -16.58
C TYR A 650 63.98 -11.42 -16.33
N SER A 651 63.08 -11.50 -15.35
CA SER A 651 62.20 -10.40 -14.97
C SER A 651 62.64 -9.78 -13.65
N GLY A 652 62.47 -8.48 -13.52
CA GLY A 652 62.64 -7.73 -12.29
C GLY A 652 61.59 -6.64 -12.15
N THR A 653 61.55 -6.00 -10.98
CA THR A 653 60.65 -4.88 -10.68
C THR A 653 61.41 -3.79 -9.93
N ILE A 654 61.08 -2.54 -10.22
CA ILE A 654 61.49 -1.35 -9.48
C ILE A 654 60.21 -0.77 -8.87
N THR A 655 60.12 -0.75 -7.56
CA THR A 655 58.96 -0.23 -6.83
C THR A 655 59.37 0.99 -6.02
N THR A 656 58.64 2.11 -6.14
CA THR A 656 58.91 3.29 -5.29
C THR A 656 58.54 2.98 -3.85
N ILE A 657 59.38 3.38 -2.89
CA ILE A 657 59.05 3.32 -1.46
C ILE A 657 58.36 4.64 -1.10
N SER A 658 57.06 4.61 -0.79
CA SER A 658 56.29 5.84 -0.54
C SER A 658 55.86 5.98 0.93
N GLY A 659 55.88 7.23 1.43
CA GLY A 659 55.35 7.58 2.77
C GLY A 659 54.16 8.55 2.72
N GLY A 660 53.70 8.93 1.52
CA GLY A 660 52.83 10.09 1.28
C GLY A 660 51.36 9.79 0.94
N GLY A 661 50.87 8.57 1.20
CA GLY A 661 49.46 8.20 1.00
C GLY A 661 49.04 7.87 -0.45
N CYS A 662 49.90 8.08 -1.45
CA CYS A 662 49.70 7.54 -2.80
C CYS A 662 50.27 6.12 -2.93
N PRO A 663 49.68 5.24 -3.77
CA PRO A 663 50.23 3.91 -4.02
C PRO A 663 51.64 3.94 -4.61
N GLU A 664 52.39 2.87 -4.34
CA GLU A 664 53.72 2.69 -4.89
C GLU A 664 53.66 2.44 -6.40
N VAL A 665 54.54 3.09 -7.16
CA VAL A 665 54.68 2.88 -8.60
C VAL A 665 55.63 1.70 -8.81
N VAL A 666 55.19 0.73 -9.59
CA VAL A 666 55.98 -0.45 -9.98
C VAL A 666 56.34 -0.35 -11.46
N GLN A 667 57.62 -0.53 -11.78
CA GLN A 667 58.15 -0.58 -13.13
C GLN A 667 58.82 -1.93 -13.37
N ASP A 668 58.31 -2.70 -14.32
CA ASP A 668 58.88 -3.99 -14.69
C ASP A 668 60.17 -3.82 -15.52
N ILE A 669 61.08 -4.77 -15.36
CA ILE A 669 62.32 -4.95 -16.12
C ILE A 669 62.26 -6.33 -16.77
N VAL A 670 62.55 -6.44 -18.06
CA VAL A 670 62.63 -7.73 -18.76
C VAL A 670 63.92 -7.84 -19.56
N ILE A 671 64.77 -8.80 -19.22
CA ILE A 671 66.01 -9.10 -19.94
C ILE A 671 65.90 -10.45 -20.64
N ILE A 672 65.98 -10.43 -21.96
CA ILE A 672 66.02 -11.65 -22.79
C ILE A 672 67.49 -11.96 -23.07
N VAL A 673 67.95 -13.14 -22.67
CA VAL A 673 69.33 -13.58 -22.84
C VAL A 673 69.36 -14.71 -23.86
N ASN A 674 69.91 -14.46 -25.03
CA ASN A 674 70.04 -15.42 -26.12
C ASN A 674 71.23 -16.36 -25.90
N PRO A 675 71.13 -17.65 -26.26
CA PRO A 675 72.27 -18.56 -26.23
C PRO A 675 73.36 -18.12 -27.22
N LEU A 676 74.63 -18.40 -26.89
CA LEU A 676 75.77 -18.09 -27.77
C LEU A 676 75.60 -18.76 -29.15
N PRO A 677 75.98 -18.08 -30.26
CA PRO A 677 75.91 -18.67 -31.59
C PRO A 677 76.79 -19.92 -31.70
N VAL A 678 76.23 -21.05 -32.12
CA VAL A 678 76.97 -22.29 -32.38
C VAL A 678 77.77 -22.13 -33.68
N THR A 679 79.09 -21.98 -33.62
CA THR A 679 79.95 -22.00 -34.81
C THR A 679 80.27 -23.44 -35.21
N ASN A 680 79.55 -23.99 -36.18
CA ASN A 680 79.96 -25.22 -36.87
C ASN A 680 81.04 -24.90 -37.92
N THR A 681 82.29 -25.25 -37.64
CA THR A 681 83.37 -25.30 -38.64
C THR A 681 83.25 -26.59 -39.46
N GLY A 682 82.80 -26.48 -40.70
CA GLY A 682 82.87 -27.57 -41.69
C GLY A 682 83.74 -27.18 -42.89
N GLY A 683 84.87 -27.87 -43.07
CA GLY A 683 85.61 -27.95 -44.34
C GLY A 683 85.41 -29.37 -44.90
N THR A 684 84.56 -29.59 -45.91
CA THR A 684 84.75 -29.45 -47.38
C THR A 684 85.53 -30.61 -48.01
N ASP A 685 84.83 -31.43 -48.79
CA ASP A 685 85.04 -31.58 -50.25
C ASP A 685 83.86 -32.42 -50.78
N ASN A 686 82.95 -31.96 -51.65
CA ASN A 686 82.98 -31.29 -52.95
C ASN A 686 82.93 -32.27 -54.15
N SER A 687 82.12 -31.86 -55.14
CA SER A 687 81.70 -32.54 -56.37
C SER A 687 80.62 -33.62 -56.20
N GLY A 688 79.56 -33.66 -57.00
CA GLY A 688 79.16 -32.80 -58.09
C GLY A 688 78.10 -33.51 -58.94
N ASN A 689 77.02 -32.78 -59.20
CA ASN A 689 76.18 -32.83 -60.39
C ASN A 689 75.03 -33.85 -60.54
N THR A 690 73.90 -33.24 -60.95
CA THR A 690 72.79 -33.73 -61.79
C THR A 690 71.81 -34.78 -61.28
N ASN A 691 70.60 -34.27 -60.98
CA ASN A 691 69.30 -34.60 -61.56
C ASN A 691 68.94 -36.04 -61.95
N ASN A 692 67.67 -36.31 -61.65
CA ASN A 692 66.70 -37.20 -62.29
C ASN A 692 66.44 -38.56 -61.62
N THR A 693 65.32 -38.55 -60.90
CA THR A 693 64.16 -39.45 -61.03
C THR A 693 64.37 -40.94 -61.29
N ASN A 694 63.56 -41.65 -60.51
CA ASN A 694 62.91 -42.92 -60.81
C ASN A 694 63.72 -44.21 -60.65
N ASP A 695 63.23 -44.95 -59.66
CA ASP A 695 62.68 -46.29 -59.87
C ASP A 695 63.72 -47.42 -59.98
N SER A 696 63.85 -48.19 -58.91
CA SER A 696 63.15 -49.47 -58.81
C SER A 696 63.79 -50.37 -57.74
N SER A 697 62.92 -51.02 -56.96
CA SER A 697 63.02 -52.37 -56.35
C SER A 697 64.39 -52.88 -55.85
N ASP A 698 64.51 -53.44 -54.65
CA ASP A 698 63.75 -54.62 -54.24
C ASP A 698 64.00 -55.02 -52.75
N SER A 699 62.92 -55.49 -52.10
CA SER A 699 62.76 -56.46 -50.97
C SER A 699 63.60 -56.34 -49.67
N SER A 700 63.13 -56.65 -48.45
CA SER A 700 61.86 -57.10 -47.81
C SER A 700 62.17 -57.12 -46.27
N GLN A 701 61.26 -56.99 -45.28
CA GLN A 701 59.87 -57.40 -45.16
C GLN A 701 59.20 -56.77 -43.90
N SER A 702 58.00 -56.21 -44.11
CA SER A 702 56.75 -56.22 -43.30
C SER A 702 56.75 -55.90 -41.79
N GLY A 703 55.94 -55.01 -41.22
CA GLY A 703 54.68 -54.31 -41.59
C GLY A 703 53.91 -54.04 -40.28
N THR A 704 53.04 -53.05 -40.05
CA THR A 704 52.36 -52.05 -40.89
C THR A 704 51.64 -51.05 -39.95
N SER A 705 51.61 -49.76 -40.32
CA SER A 705 50.62 -48.69 -40.03
C SER A 705 51.35 -47.36 -39.82
N SER A 706 51.71 -46.68 -40.91
CA SER A 706 50.92 -45.65 -41.60
C SER A 706 50.60 -44.41 -40.75
N SER A 707 51.57 -43.49 -40.74
CA SER A 707 51.37 -42.04 -40.74
C SER A 707 50.44 -41.62 -41.89
N THR A 708 49.61 -40.58 -41.78
CA THR A 708 50.03 -39.16 -41.93
C THR A 708 48.83 -38.23 -41.73
N ASN A 709 49.07 -37.06 -41.11
CA ASN A 709 48.62 -35.71 -41.51
C ASN A 709 48.80 -34.79 -40.29
N ASP A 710 49.90 -34.04 -40.22
CA ASP A 710 50.08 -32.68 -40.77
C ASP A 710 49.90 -31.64 -39.65
N SER A 711 51.01 -31.30 -38.99
CA SER A 711 51.07 -30.21 -38.02
C SER A 711 51.18 -28.89 -38.77
N SER A 712 50.02 -28.29 -39.05
CA SER A 712 49.92 -27.00 -39.73
C SER A 712 50.66 -25.91 -38.93
N SER A 713 51.50 -25.16 -39.62
CA SER A 713 52.15 -23.93 -39.13
C SER A 713 51.26 -22.68 -39.32
N SER A 714 50.00 -22.86 -39.71
CA SER A 714 49.03 -21.78 -39.90
C SER A 714 48.22 -21.50 -38.63
N ALA A 715 47.78 -20.25 -38.48
CA ALA A 715 46.81 -19.83 -37.45
C ALA A 715 45.48 -20.58 -37.61
N GLU A 716 44.93 -21.06 -36.51
CA GLU A 716 43.66 -21.81 -36.44
C GLU A 716 42.64 -21.10 -35.55
N THR A 717 41.35 -21.42 -35.72
CA THR A 717 40.28 -20.91 -34.86
C THR A 717 39.71 -22.04 -33.99
N PHE A 718 39.64 -21.80 -32.68
CA PHE A 718 39.11 -22.70 -31.67
C PHE A 718 37.80 -22.16 -31.11
N SER A 719 36.87 -23.06 -30.78
CA SER A 719 35.61 -22.72 -30.11
C SER A 719 35.52 -23.53 -28.82
N ILE A 720 35.26 -22.83 -27.72
CA ILE A 720 35.20 -23.38 -26.37
C ILE A 720 33.91 -22.90 -25.74
N ASP A 721 33.04 -23.83 -25.36
CA ASP A 721 31.82 -23.52 -24.61
C ASP A 721 32.17 -23.41 -23.12
N VAL A 722 31.70 -22.34 -22.48
CA VAL A 722 31.98 -22.02 -21.08
C VAL A 722 30.66 -21.88 -20.32
N SER A 723 30.53 -22.61 -19.23
CA SER A 723 29.39 -22.53 -18.32
C SER A 723 29.84 -22.37 -16.87
N ALA A 724 28.96 -21.86 -16.02
CA ALA A 724 29.21 -21.70 -14.58
C ALA A 724 27.94 -22.09 -13.83
N ALA A 725 28.02 -23.16 -13.03
CA ALA A 725 26.92 -23.64 -12.19
C ALA A 725 27.05 -23.22 -10.71
N SER A 726 28.20 -22.65 -10.34
CA SER A 726 28.57 -22.22 -8.99
C SER A 726 29.62 -21.10 -9.06
N PHE A 727 29.97 -20.55 -7.89
CA PHE A 727 31.03 -19.54 -7.73
C PHE A 727 32.45 -20.11 -7.63
N SER A 728 32.62 -21.42 -7.87
CA SER A 728 33.89 -22.12 -7.66
C SER A 728 34.78 -22.17 -8.90
N ASP A 729 34.21 -22.38 -10.09
CA ASP A 729 34.97 -22.72 -11.29
C ASP A 729 34.15 -22.48 -12.58
N TYR A 730 34.83 -22.25 -13.70
CA TYR A 730 34.23 -22.34 -15.04
C TYR A 730 34.33 -23.77 -15.55
N SER A 731 33.23 -24.31 -16.09
CA SER A 731 33.25 -25.60 -16.79
C SER A 731 33.41 -25.37 -18.29
N LEU A 732 34.52 -25.87 -18.86
CA LEU A 732 34.90 -25.69 -20.25
C LEU A 732 34.70 -27.00 -21.03
N SER A 733 34.21 -26.89 -22.26
CA SER A 733 34.18 -27.99 -23.22
C SER A 733 34.45 -27.50 -24.64
N GLY A 734 35.30 -28.20 -25.41
CA GLY A 734 35.65 -27.80 -26.76
C GLY A 734 36.94 -28.47 -27.25
N ARG A 735 37.76 -27.71 -27.96
CA ARG A 735 39.09 -28.16 -28.42
C ARG A 735 40.10 -27.01 -28.43
N ASP A 736 41.36 -27.36 -28.26
CA ASP A 736 42.52 -26.47 -28.37
C ASP A 736 43.61 -27.12 -29.24
N ARG A 737 44.85 -26.60 -29.25
CA ARG A 737 45.98 -27.19 -30.01
C ARG A 737 46.38 -28.59 -29.52
N ASN A 738 46.07 -28.96 -28.27
CA ASN A 738 46.40 -30.27 -27.71
C ASN A 738 45.29 -31.32 -27.96
N GLY A 739 44.15 -30.91 -28.52
CA GLY A 739 43.05 -31.81 -28.89
C GLY A 739 41.76 -31.44 -28.16
N SER A 740 41.01 -32.45 -27.70
CA SER A 740 39.75 -32.23 -26.98
C SER A 740 40.01 -31.62 -25.60
N LEU A 741 39.24 -30.59 -25.25
CA LEU A 741 39.29 -29.88 -23.97
C LEU A 741 37.98 -30.15 -23.21
N SER A 742 38.08 -30.64 -21.98
CA SER A 742 36.93 -30.74 -21.08
C SER A 742 37.35 -30.72 -19.61
N GLY A 743 36.72 -29.90 -18.78
CA GLY A 743 36.96 -29.89 -17.35
C GLY A 743 36.67 -28.55 -16.68
N ASN A 744 36.78 -28.54 -15.36
CA ASN A 744 36.61 -27.34 -14.54
C ASN A 744 37.94 -26.58 -14.50
N ASP A 745 37.91 -25.28 -14.82
CA ASP A 745 39.05 -24.39 -14.96
C ASP A 745 40.19 -25.02 -15.79
N ALA A 746 39.80 -25.73 -16.85
CA ALA A 746 40.72 -26.46 -17.72
C ALA A 746 41.72 -25.54 -18.43
N SER A 747 43.01 -25.91 -18.40
CA SER A 747 44.05 -25.18 -19.12
C SER A 747 43.90 -25.30 -20.64
N ILE A 748 44.09 -24.19 -21.34
CA ILE A 748 43.98 -24.08 -22.80
C ILE A 748 45.37 -23.88 -23.39
N THR A 749 45.68 -24.55 -24.49
CA THR A 749 46.91 -24.35 -25.25
C THR A 749 46.62 -23.87 -26.67
N VAL A 750 47.19 -22.73 -27.06
CA VAL A 750 47.13 -22.17 -28.42
C VAL A 750 48.50 -21.64 -28.86
N LYS A 751 48.60 -21.09 -30.07
CA LYS A 751 49.78 -20.35 -30.56
C LYS A 751 49.46 -18.89 -30.83
N VAL A 752 50.49 -18.06 -30.90
CA VAL A 752 50.35 -16.67 -31.37
C VAL A 752 49.69 -16.65 -32.75
N GLY A 753 48.63 -15.85 -32.89
CA GLY A 753 47.85 -15.71 -34.12
C GLY A 753 46.64 -16.66 -34.24
N ASP A 754 46.51 -17.69 -33.39
CA ASP A 754 45.27 -18.47 -33.30
C ASP A 754 44.12 -17.60 -32.77
N THR A 755 42.88 -17.86 -33.16
CA THR A 755 41.69 -17.19 -32.61
C THR A 755 40.93 -18.15 -31.69
N ILE A 756 40.61 -17.73 -30.47
CA ILE A 756 39.79 -18.49 -29.52
C ILE A 756 38.46 -17.79 -29.34
N ASN A 757 37.37 -18.52 -29.56
CA ASN A 757 36.01 -18.07 -29.30
C ASN A 757 35.45 -18.80 -28.06
N PHE A 758 35.18 -18.06 -26.99
CA PHE A 758 34.53 -18.55 -25.78
C PHE A 758 33.03 -18.28 -25.86
N ASN A 759 32.20 -19.31 -26.00
CA ASN A 759 30.75 -19.17 -26.00
C ASN A 759 30.22 -19.29 -24.57
N LEU A 760 29.77 -18.16 -24.03
CA LEU A 760 29.49 -18.01 -22.61
C LEU A 760 28.02 -18.28 -22.26
N SER A 761 27.82 -19.09 -21.22
CA SER A 761 26.58 -19.24 -20.46
C SER A 761 26.89 -19.17 -18.96
N VAL A 762 27.35 -18.00 -18.50
CA VAL A 762 27.96 -17.77 -17.17
C VAL A 762 27.30 -16.61 -16.41
N SER A 763 25.97 -16.61 -16.33
CA SER A 763 25.17 -15.55 -15.68
C SER A 763 25.64 -15.30 -14.23
N GLY A 764 25.93 -14.03 -13.90
CA GLY A 764 26.46 -13.62 -12.59
C GLY A 764 27.97 -13.89 -12.39
N HIS A 765 28.66 -14.39 -13.42
CA HIS A 765 30.09 -14.73 -13.36
C HIS A 765 30.85 -14.12 -14.56
N PRO A 766 31.15 -12.80 -14.55
CA PRO A 766 31.83 -12.09 -15.65
C PRO A 766 33.14 -12.75 -16.11
N PHE A 767 33.25 -13.13 -17.37
CA PHE A 767 34.39 -13.88 -17.90
C PHE A 767 35.46 -12.96 -18.53
N TYR A 768 36.62 -12.85 -17.89
CA TYR A 768 37.72 -12.00 -18.37
C TYR A 768 38.93 -12.80 -18.83
N ILE A 769 39.55 -12.43 -19.95
CA ILE A 769 40.92 -12.86 -20.31
C ILE A 769 41.92 -11.82 -19.80
N LYS A 770 42.98 -12.29 -19.12
CA LYS A 770 43.90 -11.50 -18.31
C LYS A 770 45.36 -11.91 -18.55
N THR A 771 46.28 -10.96 -18.44
CA THR A 771 47.74 -11.17 -18.48
C THR A 771 48.32 -11.61 -17.13
N SER A 772 47.56 -11.45 -16.04
CA SER A 772 47.93 -11.92 -14.69
C SER A 772 46.67 -12.23 -13.88
N GLN A 773 46.77 -13.25 -13.02
CA GLN A 773 45.68 -13.68 -12.16
C GLN A 773 45.34 -12.60 -11.11
N GLY A 774 44.05 -12.40 -10.85
CA GLY A 774 43.51 -11.58 -9.78
C GLY A 774 42.02 -11.30 -9.98
N THR A 775 41.28 -11.04 -8.92
CA THR A 775 39.90 -10.54 -9.02
C THR A 775 39.85 -9.12 -9.58
N GLY A 776 38.65 -8.63 -9.87
CA GLY A 776 38.42 -7.34 -10.52
C GLY A 776 38.83 -7.33 -11.99
N THR A 777 38.94 -6.14 -12.55
CA THR A 777 39.13 -5.89 -13.99
C THR A 777 40.55 -5.44 -14.34
N ASN A 778 41.51 -5.56 -13.42
CA ASN A 778 42.93 -5.25 -13.68
C ASN A 778 43.59 -6.31 -14.59
N ASN A 779 44.73 -6.00 -15.20
CA ASN A 779 45.54 -6.96 -15.98
C ASN A 779 44.79 -7.61 -17.16
N LEU A 780 43.94 -6.89 -17.89
CA LEU A 780 43.22 -7.47 -19.03
C LEU A 780 44.15 -7.75 -20.20
N ALA A 781 43.93 -8.87 -20.89
CA ALA A 781 44.59 -9.13 -22.16
C ALA A 781 44.06 -8.18 -23.24
N ASN A 782 44.96 -7.66 -24.05
CA ASN A 782 44.62 -6.76 -25.15
C ASN A 782 43.90 -7.52 -26.27
N SER A 783 43.07 -6.80 -27.05
CA SER A 783 42.37 -7.30 -28.23
C SER A 783 41.39 -8.45 -27.97
N VAL A 784 40.79 -8.49 -26.77
CA VAL A 784 39.71 -9.43 -26.42
C VAL A 784 38.37 -8.75 -26.67
N SER A 785 37.55 -9.28 -27.55
CA SER A 785 36.21 -8.74 -27.81
C SER A 785 35.29 -9.05 -26.63
N ARG A 786 34.50 -8.06 -26.19
CA ARG A 786 33.46 -8.25 -25.15
C ARG A 786 34.00 -8.84 -23.83
N ASN A 787 35.27 -8.55 -23.52
CA ASN A 787 35.96 -9.04 -22.33
C ASN A 787 35.16 -8.68 -21.05
N GLY A 788 34.84 -9.66 -20.21
CA GLY A 788 33.97 -9.47 -19.05
C GLY A 788 32.49 -9.78 -19.26
N SER A 789 32.09 -10.22 -20.46
CA SER A 789 30.70 -10.64 -20.71
C SER A 789 30.32 -11.86 -19.87
N GLU A 790 29.03 -11.95 -19.56
CA GLU A 790 28.43 -13.12 -18.88
C GLU A 790 27.66 -14.05 -19.84
N SER A 791 27.44 -13.60 -21.08
CA SER A 791 26.72 -14.37 -22.11
C SER A 791 27.15 -14.01 -23.54
N GLY A 792 26.99 -14.95 -24.46
CA GLY A 792 27.39 -14.82 -25.86
C GLY A 792 28.89 -15.05 -26.07
N THR A 793 29.44 -14.69 -27.23
CA THR A 793 30.82 -15.05 -27.59
C THR A 793 31.84 -13.97 -27.21
N VAL A 794 32.88 -14.35 -26.45
CA VAL A 794 34.12 -13.60 -26.23
C VAL A 794 35.20 -14.17 -27.15
N SER A 795 35.68 -13.38 -28.11
CA SER A 795 36.73 -13.77 -29.05
C SER A 795 38.07 -13.12 -28.70
N TRP A 796 39.16 -13.87 -28.81
CA TRP A 796 40.51 -13.38 -28.57
C TRP A 796 41.52 -13.98 -29.54
N THR A 797 42.43 -13.16 -30.06
CA THR A 797 43.56 -13.59 -30.89
C THR A 797 44.85 -13.09 -30.25
N PRO A 798 45.61 -13.94 -29.50
CA PRO A 798 46.86 -13.53 -28.89
C PRO A 798 47.89 -13.08 -29.92
N ASN A 799 48.54 -11.96 -29.64
CA ASN A 799 49.61 -11.38 -30.45
C ASN A 799 51.02 -11.58 -29.86
N ALA A 800 51.13 -12.19 -28.68
CA ALA A 800 52.39 -12.50 -28.01
C ALA A 800 52.30 -13.82 -27.25
N ALA A 801 53.38 -14.60 -27.29
CA ALA A 801 53.50 -15.84 -26.53
C ALA A 801 53.59 -15.54 -25.03
N GLY A 802 53.08 -16.45 -24.21
CA GLY A 802 53.06 -16.29 -22.75
C GLY A 802 51.92 -17.02 -22.07
N THR A 803 51.87 -16.88 -20.75
CA THR A 803 50.79 -17.42 -19.92
C THR A 803 49.77 -16.33 -19.64
N TYR A 804 48.52 -16.60 -20.01
CA TYR A 804 47.37 -15.76 -19.75
C TYR A 804 46.39 -16.53 -18.86
N TYR A 805 45.37 -15.85 -18.40
CA TYR A 805 44.35 -16.41 -17.50
C TYR A 805 42.98 -16.05 -18.04
N TYR A 806 42.01 -16.96 -17.94
CA TYR A 806 40.61 -16.55 -17.93
C TYR A 806 40.11 -16.60 -16.49
N GLN A 807 39.39 -15.58 -16.04
CA GLN A 807 39.03 -15.43 -14.63
C GLN A 807 37.74 -14.64 -14.42
N CYS A 808 36.98 -15.03 -13.39
CA CYS A 808 35.84 -14.27 -12.93
C CYS A 808 36.29 -13.05 -12.13
N SER A 809 35.77 -11.86 -12.45
CA SER A 809 36.14 -10.64 -11.72
C SER A 809 35.66 -10.65 -10.26
N LEU A 810 34.61 -11.41 -9.93
CA LEU A 810 34.01 -11.42 -8.60
C LEU A 810 34.59 -12.49 -7.69
N HIS A 811 35.16 -13.56 -8.25
CA HIS A 811 35.53 -14.77 -7.50
C HIS A 811 36.99 -15.14 -7.74
N ASN A 812 37.83 -15.05 -6.69
CA ASN A 812 39.28 -15.25 -6.81
C ASN A 812 39.69 -16.67 -7.21
N GLY A 813 38.84 -17.66 -6.88
CA GLY A 813 39.10 -19.08 -7.14
C GLY A 813 38.62 -19.58 -8.51
N MET A 814 37.87 -18.76 -9.26
CA MET A 814 37.22 -19.16 -10.51
C MET A 814 38.05 -18.68 -11.72
N TYR A 815 39.09 -19.46 -12.07
CA TYR A 815 40.04 -19.09 -13.12
C TYR A 815 40.79 -20.31 -13.67
N GLY A 816 41.19 -20.25 -14.95
CA GLY A 816 42.11 -21.20 -15.56
C GLY A 816 43.17 -20.53 -16.42
N THR A 817 44.12 -21.31 -16.93
CA THR A 817 45.28 -20.79 -17.68
C THR A 817 45.12 -20.96 -19.18
N ILE A 818 45.68 -20.02 -19.94
CA ILE A 818 45.83 -20.10 -21.39
C ILE A 818 47.33 -19.98 -21.71
N THR A 819 47.92 -21.07 -22.17
CA THR A 819 49.30 -21.11 -22.64
C THR A 819 49.32 -20.77 -24.13
N VAL A 820 49.95 -19.65 -24.48
CA VAL A 820 50.16 -19.23 -25.87
C VAL A 820 51.61 -19.51 -26.24
N ASN A 821 51.82 -20.46 -27.16
CA ASN A 821 53.14 -20.85 -27.67
C ASN A 821 53.60 -20.05 -28.89
#